data_AF-K6XRZ0-F1
#
_entry.id   AF-K6XRZ0-F1
#
_cell.length_a   1.000
_cell.length_b   1.000
_cell.length_c   1.000
_cell.angle_alpha   90.00
_cell.angle_beta   90.00
_cell.angle_gamma   90.00
#
_symmetry.space_group_name_H-M   'P 1'
#
loop_
_entity.id
_entity.type
_entity.pdbx_description
1 polymer ?
#
loop_
_entity_poly.entity_id
_entity_poly.type
_entity_poly.pdbx_seq_one_letter_code
_entity_poly.pdbx_strand_id
1 'polypeptide(L)'
;MMHFTAIDYQKSIHALVDEGGLSAHYLIPESNDPSYPKDSLEILKLVDENKRAWHAGNSVWQGRSELNDSSIGIEIVNVPECHFDKEAKTTSEHGENRLCVFPDYDSKQIELLIALSKQILARNPDISPTKVVGHSDIAPSRKNDPGPRFPWFELYQAGIGAWYENTTFESYWQRFNQYQPNIGLVQSALRAYGYNVLETGIRDEQTSNVISAFQMHFLPWQVTGKADSKTAAAVFALLDKYFAKKAKKLMARYIDEQVTESTEPKAVKHGQVDQVFPMQERSTRQLVNDRERFKAYQGRGEIQINSQGAEQADIYVNGQKLNITQPFAPEERYQYSLKRRTKDGTNTLRVENILPEGSELKVTIPSPTLIDTSTSQQNRFARVDALIQQDIHDGFPGAVLLVIKDGEIIKRSAYGDARKYADGGELLPEPQKMRVDTLFDIASNTKMFATNLALMKLASAGKLDVNAPIQHYMPDYRGGGRETRLVRDLLTHTAGYAPQVRFFTPENTAGKSLYSQDSQRTDQLLLNRVPFAMGRNVKAVYSDTDYMLLGMLVERITGMGLDAYVEQQIYQPLGLSNTLFNPLLKGRAKGEFAATEIQGNSRGGRVTFDNMREYVLQGEVHDEKAFYSLGGVAGHAGLFSTVDDLAVLGQLLLNGGGYGKNQIFDEAVLQQFIKPEERDDSYGLGWRRAGRGQSKWHFGPYASAQAYGHTGWTGTVSVIDPKYDLAIFLLTNARHSKVQEDESGHVEFAGKTFETGKYGSVVSLVYEAVLNGK
;
A
#
# COMPACT_ATOMS: atom_id res chain seq x y z
N MET A 1 -30.98 -13.18 -21.22
CA MET A 1 -30.22 -11.95 -20.94
C MET A 1 -31.16 -11.00 -20.24
N MET A 2 -30.81 -10.60 -19.03
CA MET A 2 -31.65 -9.77 -18.19
C MET A 2 -31.27 -8.30 -18.39
N HIS A 3 -32.26 -7.45 -18.59
CA HIS A 3 -32.12 -6.01 -18.79
C HIS A 3 -33.04 -5.26 -17.84
N PHE A 4 -32.74 -4.00 -17.60
CA PHE A 4 -33.76 -3.03 -17.20
C PHE A 4 -34.01 -2.03 -18.33
N THR A 5 -35.20 -1.43 -18.34
CA THR A 5 -35.56 -0.44 -19.35
C THR A 5 -35.06 0.98 -19.05
N ALA A 6 -34.85 1.31 -17.77
CA ALA A 6 -34.53 2.66 -17.27
C ALA A 6 -35.56 3.75 -17.59
N ILE A 7 -36.73 3.36 -18.09
CA ILE A 7 -37.87 4.21 -18.42
C ILE A 7 -39.16 3.48 -18.04
N ASP A 8 -40.23 4.25 -17.81
CA ASP A 8 -41.55 3.69 -17.51
C ASP A 8 -42.07 2.76 -18.63
N TYR A 9 -43.10 1.98 -18.31
CA TYR A 9 -43.70 0.98 -19.16
C TYR A 9 -44.16 1.56 -20.49
N GLN A 10 -44.90 2.67 -20.49
CA GLN A 10 -45.40 3.27 -21.73
C GLN A 10 -44.24 3.66 -22.65
N LYS A 11 -43.19 4.31 -22.14
CA LYS A 11 -42.01 4.65 -22.95
C LYS A 11 -41.23 3.40 -23.38
N SER A 12 -41.18 2.37 -22.54
CA SER A 12 -40.56 1.08 -22.87
C SER A 12 -41.23 0.42 -24.08
N ILE A 13 -42.56 0.46 -24.15
CA ILE A 13 -43.31 -0.04 -25.32
C ILE A 13 -42.92 0.70 -26.59
N HIS A 14 -42.91 2.03 -26.57
CA HIS A 14 -42.54 2.82 -27.74
C HIS A 14 -41.09 2.53 -28.17
N ALA A 15 -40.16 2.47 -27.22
CA ALA A 15 -38.76 2.19 -27.50
C ALA A 15 -38.49 0.79 -28.09
N LEU A 16 -39.34 -0.20 -27.79
CA LEU A 16 -39.17 -1.61 -28.18
C LEU A 16 -40.02 -2.03 -29.39
N VAL A 17 -41.05 -1.26 -29.76
CA VAL A 17 -42.02 -1.60 -30.81
C VAL A 17 -41.96 -0.66 -32.01
N ASP A 18 -41.66 0.63 -31.81
CA ASP A 18 -41.68 1.61 -32.90
C ASP A 18 -40.56 1.35 -33.92
N GLU A 19 -40.84 1.70 -35.19
CA GLU A 19 -39.92 1.46 -36.31
C GLU A 19 -38.60 2.24 -36.11
N GLY A 20 -37.47 1.51 -36.11
CA GLY A 20 -36.14 2.06 -35.84
C GLY A 20 -35.70 2.03 -34.36
N GLY A 21 -36.56 1.56 -33.45
CA GLY A 21 -36.26 1.32 -32.04
C GLY A 21 -35.40 0.07 -31.77
N LEU A 22 -35.10 -0.18 -30.49
CA LEU A 22 -34.50 -1.44 -30.04
C LEU A 22 -35.55 -2.56 -30.05
N SER A 23 -35.17 -3.81 -29.80
CA SER A 23 -36.17 -4.87 -29.62
C SER A 23 -35.72 -5.95 -28.65
N ALA A 24 -36.68 -6.51 -27.91
CA ALA A 24 -36.49 -7.60 -26.97
C ALA A 24 -37.54 -8.69 -27.18
N HIS A 25 -37.36 -9.87 -26.61
CA HIS A 25 -38.33 -10.96 -26.74
C HIS A 25 -39.48 -10.77 -25.76
N TYR A 26 -39.15 -10.32 -24.55
CA TYR A 26 -40.11 -10.15 -23.47
C TYR A 26 -39.94 -8.79 -22.80
N LEU A 27 -41.05 -8.21 -22.35
CA LEU A 27 -41.11 -7.07 -21.45
C LEU A 27 -41.96 -7.43 -20.22
N ILE A 28 -41.43 -7.19 -19.02
CA ILE A 28 -42.13 -7.41 -17.76
C ILE A 28 -42.41 -6.05 -17.09
N PRO A 29 -43.68 -5.65 -16.92
CA PRO A 29 -44.08 -4.38 -16.27
C PRO A 29 -43.88 -4.41 -14.74
N GLU A 30 -43.94 -3.25 -14.09
CA GLU A 30 -43.85 -3.06 -12.63
C GLU A 30 -45.23 -2.69 -12.04
N SER A 31 -45.60 -3.19 -10.85
CA SER A 31 -46.97 -3.03 -10.29
C SER A 31 -47.36 -1.58 -9.99
N ASN A 32 -46.39 -0.72 -9.67
CA ASN A 32 -46.65 0.66 -9.27
C ASN A 32 -46.31 1.67 -10.37
N ASP A 33 -46.10 1.21 -11.60
CA ASP A 33 -45.87 2.08 -12.74
C ASP A 33 -47.20 2.75 -13.17
N PRO A 34 -47.34 4.08 -13.03
CA PRO A 34 -48.57 4.79 -13.39
C PRO A 34 -48.94 4.70 -14.87
N SER A 35 -47.98 4.33 -15.73
CA SER A 35 -48.15 4.19 -17.16
C SER A 35 -48.60 2.79 -17.59
N TYR A 36 -48.64 1.82 -16.65
CA TYR A 36 -49.12 0.47 -16.91
C TYR A 36 -50.66 0.40 -16.81
N PRO A 37 -51.38 -0.02 -17.87
CA PRO A 37 -52.84 0.14 -17.92
C PRO A 37 -53.65 -0.98 -17.26
N LYS A 38 -53.01 -1.97 -16.61
CA LYS A 38 -53.68 -3.16 -16.06
C LYS A 38 -53.44 -3.32 -14.56
N ASP A 39 -54.43 -3.86 -13.86
CA ASP A 39 -54.36 -4.12 -12.41
C ASP A 39 -53.46 -5.32 -12.03
N SER A 40 -53.20 -6.22 -12.98
CA SER A 40 -52.34 -7.40 -12.81
C SER A 40 -51.21 -7.38 -13.83
N LEU A 41 -49.98 -7.62 -13.36
CA LEU A 41 -48.82 -7.73 -14.22
C LEU A 41 -48.94 -8.91 -15.19
N GLU A 42 -48.73 -8.62 -16.46
CA GLU A 42 -48.67 -9.60 -17.54
C GLU A 42 -47.38 -9.46 -18.31
N ILE A 43 -46.77 -10.58 -18.68
CA ILE A 43 -45.57 -10.60 -19.54
C ILE A 43 -46.00 -10.31 -20.97
N LEU A 44 -45.37 -9.32 -21.60
CA LEU A 44 -45.55 -9.06 -23.03
C LEU A 44 -44.50 -9.83 -23.82
N LYS A 45 -44.95 -10.62 -24.80
CA LYS A 45 -44.09 -11.23 -25.82
C LYS A 45 -44.05 -10.31 -27.04
N LEU A 46 -42.90 -9.70 -27.31
CA LEU A 46 -42.73 -8.71 -28.36
C LEU A 46 -42.15 -9.35 -29.63
N VAL A 47 -41.02 -10.04 -29.51
CA VAL A 47 -40.38 -10.77 -30.60
C VAL A 47 -40.45 -12.27 -30.34
N ASP A 48 -40.80 -13.05 -31.36
CA ASP A 48 -40.75 -14.50 -31.27
C ASP A 48 -39.30 -14.98 -31.08
N GLU A 49 -39.04 -15.92 -30.18
CA GLU A 49 -37.69 -16.41 -29.87
C GLU A 49 -36.95 -17.04 -31.06
N ASN A 50 -37.68 -17.46 -32.11
CA ASN A 50 -37.07 -17.93 -33.35
C ASN A 50 -36.68 -16.79 -34.30
N LYS A 51 -36.90 -15.53 -33.90
CA LYS A 51 -36.50 -14.33 -34.63
C LYS A 51 -35.46 -13.56 -33.82
N ARG A 52 -34.60 -12.85 -34.54
CA ARG A 52 -33.60 -11.97 -33.94
C ARG A 52 -34.28 -10.78 -33.27
N ALA A 53 -33.89 -10.50 -32.02
CA ALA A 53 -34.17 -9.24 -31.33
C ALA A 53 -32.87 -8.46 -31.08
N TRP A 54 -32.92 -7.14 -31.16
CA TRP A 54 -31.75 -6.24 -31.12
C TRP A 54 -31.51 -5.64 -29.73
N HIS A 55 -31.55 -6.48 -28.68
CA HIS A 55 -31.39 -6.04 -27.28
C HIS A 55 -29.92 -6.04 -26.83
N ALA A 56 -29.09 -6.92 -27.39
CA ALA A 56 -27.74 -7.14 -26.89
C ALA A 56 -26.76 -6.07 -27.38
N GLY A 57 -26.91 -5.51 -28.60
CA GLY A 57 -25.94 -4.57 -29.18
C GLY A 57 -24.54 -5.18 -29.41
N ASN A 58 -23.47 -4.38 -29.41
CA ASN A 58 -22.10 -4.89 -29.45
C ASN A 58 -21.77 -5.60 -28.12
N SER A 59 -21.62 -6.92 -28.17
CA SER A 59 -21.62 -7.77 -26.99
C SER A 59 -20.73 -8.98 -27.19
N VAL A 60 -20.07 -9.44 -26.12
CA VAL A 60 -19.26 -10.66 -26.14
C VAL A 60 -19.47 -11.44 -24.84
N TRP A 61 -19.73 -12.74 -24.95
CA TRP A 61 -19.77 -13.65 -23.80
C TRP A 61 -19.22 -15.03 -24.17
N GLN A 62 -18.34 -15.57 -23.33
CA GLN A 62 -17.73 -16.89 -23.52
C GLN A 62 -17.16 -17.12 -24.92
N GLY A 63 -16.57 -16.07 -25.50
CA GLY A 63 -15.92 -16.10 -26.82
C GLY A 63 -16.86 -15.94 -28.01
N ARG A 64 -18.18 -15.79 -27.81
CA ARG A 64 -19.14 -15.46 -28.87
C ARG A 64 -19.44 -13.96 -28.86
N SER A 65 -19.31 -13.33 -30.02
CA SER A 65 -19.71 -11.94 -30.27
C SER A 65 -21.12 -11.86 -30.87
N GLU A 66 -21.69 -10.65 -30.93
CA GLU A 66 -22.96 -10.36 -31.63
C GLU A 66 -24.16 -11.18 -31.10
N LEU A 67 -24.43 -11.12 -29.79
CA LEU A 67 -25.37 -12.01 -29.12
C LEU A 67 -26.86 -11.75 -29.47
N ASN A 68 -27.18 -10.73 -30.26
CA ASN A 68 -28.55 -10.47 -30.73
C ASN A 68 -29.17 -11.68 -31.46
N ASP A 69 -28.35 -12.49 -32.14
CA ASP A 69 -28.82 -13.62 -32.95
C ASP A 69 -28.91 -14.95 -32.20
N SER A 70 -28.54 -14.97 -30.92
CA SER A 70 -28.29 -16.19 -30.17
C SER A 70 -28.58 -16.04 -28.68
N SER A 71 -29.36 -15.03 -28.31
CA SER A 71 -29.79 -14.83 -26.95
C SER A 71 -31.23 -14.35 -26.90
N ILE A 72 -31.86 -14.63 -25.75
CA ILE A 72 -33.22 -14.21 -25.46
C ILE A 72 -33.15 -13.05 -24.48
N GLY A 73 -33.46 -11.84 -24.94
CA GLY A 73 -33.57 -10.63 -24.13
C GLY A 73 -34.91 -10.53 -23.40
N ILE A 74 -34.85 -10.32 -22.09
CA ILE A 74 -35.98 -10.01 -21.22
C ILE A 74 -35.75 -8.61 -20.64
N GLU A 75 -36.59 -7.68 -21.03
CA GLU A 75 -36.64 -6.31 -20.51
C GLU A 75 -37.54 -6.27 -19.28
N ILE A 76 -37.08 -5.60 -18.24
CA ILE A 76 -37.78 -5.50 -16.97
C ILE A 76 -37.92 -4.02 -16.66
N VAL A 77 -39.16 -3.54 -16.51
CA VAL A 77 -39.40 -2.14 -16.18
C VAL A 77 -38.85 -1.88 -14.79
N ASN A 78 -37.75 -1.14 -14.73
CA ASN A 78 -37.09 -0.72 -13.50
C ASN A 78 -36.28 0.55 -13.81
N VAL A 79 -36.48 1.61 -13.02
CA VAL A 79 -36.01 2.96 -13.38
C VAL A 79 -34.97 3.44 -12.35
N PRO A 80 -33.67 3.23 -12.60
CA PRO A 80 -32.63 3.79 -11.73
C PRO A 80 -32.50 5.30 -11.91
N GLU A 81 -32.24 6.00 -10.81
CA GLU A 81 -31.95 7.43 -10.82
C GLU A 81 -30.44 7.64 -10.92
N CYS A 82 -29.98 8.10 -12.08
CA CYS A 82 -28.56 8.36 -12.31
C CYS A 82 -28.29 9.85 -12.48
N HIS A 83 -27.40 10.38 -11.64
CA HIS A 83 -26.90 11.74 -11.72
C HIS A 83 -25.48 11.73 -12.28
N PHE A 84 -25.27 12.50 -13.34
CA PHE A 84 -23.97 12.63 -13.99
C PHE A 84 -23.34 13.97 -13.63
N ASP A 85 -22.04 13.95 -13.34
CA ASP A 85 -21.21 15.13 -13.29
C ASP A 85 -21.06 15.71 -14.71
N LYS A 86 -21.66 16.88 -14.92
CA LYS A 86 -21.71 17.58 -16.21
C LYS A 86 -20.34 18.06 -16.69
N GLU A 87 -19.32 18.10 -15.83
CA GLU A 87 -17.96 18.55 -16.17
C GLU A 87 -17.01 17.40 -16.55
N ALA A 88 -17.46 16.14 -16.45
CA ALA A 88 -16.64 14.98 -16.76
C ALA A 88 -16.40 14.81 -18.28
N LYS A 89 -15.13 14.63 -18.67
CA LYS A 89 -14.73 14.39 -20.07
C LYS A 89 -14.98 12.96 -20.57
N THR A 90 -15.31 12.04 -19.66
CA THR A 90 -15.55 10.63 -19.94
C THR A 90 -16.95 10.27 -19.43
N THR A 91 -17.67 9.43 -20.16
CA THR A 91 -19.03 9.00 -19.84
C THR A 91 -19.06 7.50 -19.53
N SER A 92 -18.07 6.99 -18.80
CA SER A 92 -18.06 5.57 -18.46
C SER A 92 -19.31 5.25 -17.65
N GLU A 93 -20.02 4.19 -18.06
CA GLU A 93 -21.23 3.73 -17.39
C GLU A 93 -20.95 3.24 -15.96
N HIS A 94 -19.68 2.95 -15.66
CA HIS A 94 -19.16 2.55 -14.34
C HIS A 94 -18.23 3.61 -13.72
N GLY A 95 -18.14 4.80 -14.31
CA GLY A 95 -17.28 5.87 -13.80
C GLY A 95 -17.87 6.55 -12.57
N GLU A 96 -17.01 7.01 -11.67
CA GLU A 96 -17.42 7.75 -10.45
C GLU A 96 -18.08 9.10 -10.76
N ASN A 97 -17.99 9.58 -12.00
CA ASN A 97 -18.72 10.75 -12.47
C ASN A 97 -20.22 10.51 -12.64
N ARG A 98 -20.70 9.31 -12.30
CA ARG A 98 -22.10 8.91 -12.35
C ARG A 98 -22.49 8.27 -11.03
N LEU A 99 -23.37 8.91 -10.29
CA LEU A 99 -24.03 8.33 -9.11
C LEU A 99 -25.38 7.77 -9.52
N CYS A 100 -25.54 6.45 -9.47
CA CYS A 100 -26.83 5.80 -9.69
C CYS A 100 -27.42 5.24 -8.41
N VAL A 101 -28.67 5.55 -8.15
CA VAL A 101 -29.52 4.90 -7.16
C VAL A 101 -30.38 3.88 -7.90
N PHE A 102 -30.17 2.60 -7.61
CA PHE A 102 -30.94 1.52 -8.20
C PHE A 102 -32.07 1.13 -7.24
N PRO A 103 -33.34 1.18 -7.67
CA PRO A 103 -34.45 0.65 -6.87
C PRO A 103 -34.41 -0.89 -6.82
N ASP A 104 -35.07 -1.44 -5.81
CA ASP A 104 -35.39 -2.87 -5.75
C ASP A 104 -36.41 -3.22 -6.83
N TYR A 105 -36.26 -4.41 -7.41
CA TYR A 105 -37.24 -4.94 -8.35
C TYR A 105 -38.51 -5.37 -7.62
N ASP A 106 -39.67 -5.12 -8.24
CA ASP A 106 -40.96 -5.55 -7.70
C ASP A 106 -41.02 -7.08 -7.57
N SER A 107 -41.32 -7.57 -6.36
CA SER A 107 -41.50 -8.99 -6.07
C SER A 107 -42.40 -9.74 -7.07
N LYS A 108 -43.53 -9.15 -7.50
CA LYS A 108 -44.43 -9.78 -8.48
C LYS A 108 -43.80 -9.86 -9.86
N GLN A 109 -42.99 -8.87 -10.21
CA GLN A 109 -42.21 -8.83 -11.44
C GLN A 109 -41.15 -9.94 -11.44
N ILE A 110 -40.50 -10.18 -10.30
CA ILE A 110 -39.51 -11.26 -10.12
C ILE A 110 -40.18 -12.64 -10.14
N GLU A 111 -41.37 -12.81 -9.55
CA GLU A 111 -42.14 -14.06 -9.66
C GLU A 111 -42.46 -14.41 -11.12
N LEU A 112 -42.92 -13.43 -11.90
CA LEU A 112 -43.15 -13.59 -13.34
C LEU A 112 -41.87 -13.93 -14.10
N LEU A 113 -40.77 -13.24 -13.76
CA LEU A 113 -39.46 -13.48 -14.36
C LEU A 113 -38.97 -14.91 -14.09
N ILE A 114 -39.12 -15.41 -12.85
CA ILE A 114 -38.74 -16.77 -12.48
C ILE A 114 -39.56 -17.78 -13.27
N ALA A 115 -40.88 -17.60 -13.33
CA ALA A 115 -41.77 -18.48 -14.08
C ALA A 115 -41.41 -18.50 -15.58
N LEU A 116 -41.22 -17.33 -16.19
CA LEU A 116 -40.80 -17.18 -17.57
C LEU A 116 -39.45 -17.85 -17.81
N SER A 117 -38.44 -17.52 -17.01
CA SER A 117 -37.07 -18.04 -17.14
C SER A 117 -37.04 -19.57 -17.08
N LYS A 118 -37.80 -20.19 -16.17
CA LYS A 118 -37.94 -21.66 -16.11
C LYS A 118 -38.51 -22.23 -17.39
N GLN A 119 -39.54 -21.60 -17.96
CA GLN A 119 -40.09 -22.03 -19.23
C GLN A 119 -39.09 -21.85 -20.38
N ILE A 120 -38.30 -20.77 -20.38
CA ILE A 120 -37.26 -20.51 -21.40
C ILE A 120 -36.18 -21.59 -21.35
N LEU A 121 -35.69 -21.90 -20.15
CA LEU A 121 -34.65 -22.90 -19.94
C LEU A 121 -35.16 -24.32 -20.25
N ALA A 122 -36.42 -24.62 -19.95
CA ALA A 122 -37.02 -25.91 -20.26
C ALA A 122 -37.09 -26.17 -21.78
N ARG A 123 -37.32 -25.13 -22.59
CA ARG A 123 -37.35 -25.24 -24.06
C ARG A 123 -35.98 -25.05 -24.73
N ASN A 124 -35.00 -24.50 -24.03
CA ASN A 124 -33.62 -24.28 -24.50
C ASN A 124 -32.59 -24.91 -23.53
N PRO A 125 -32.49 -26.26 -23.49
CA PRO A 125 -31.64 -26.96 -22.51
C PRO A 125 -30.13 -26.73 -22.69
N ASP A 126 -29.70 -26.11 -23.80
CA ASP A 126 -28.32 -25.73 -24.11
C ASP A 126 -27.88 -24.39 -23.47
N ILE A 127 -28.82 -23.66 -22.88
CA ILE A 127 -28.56 -22.50 -22.03
C ILE A 127 -28.12 -23.00 -20.65
N SER A 128 -26.81 -23.19 -20.49
CA SER A 128 -26.21 -23.54 -19.20
C SER A 128 -26.37 -22.41 -18.17
N PRO A 129 -26.27 -22.70 -16.86
CA PRO A 129 -26.33 -21.68 -15.79
C PRO A 129 -25.43 -20.46 -16.05
N THR A 130 -24.22 -20.67 -16.57
CA THR A 130 -23.24 -19.60 -16.88
C THR A 130 -23.56 -18.77 -18.13
N LYS A 131 -24.68 -19.06 -18.82
CA LYS A 131 -25.19 -18.30 -19.97
C LYS A 131 -26.43 -17.47 -19.62
N VAL A 132 -26.88 -17.50 -18.37
CA VAL A 132 -27.86 -16.56 -17.84
C VAL A 132 -27.09 -15.37 -17.27
N VAL A 133 -27.17 -14.24 -17.97
CA VAL A 133 -26.32 -13.06 -17.75
C VAL A 133 -27.11 -11.77 -17.86
N GLY A 134 -26.61 -10.71 -17.24
CA GLY A 134 -27.07 -9.34 -17.44
C GLY A 134 -26.51 -8.71 -18.70
N HIS A 135 -27.01 -7.54 -19.09
CA HIS A 135 -26.42 -6.77 -20.18
C HIS A 135 -25.01 -6.27 -19.83
N SER A 136 -24.79 -5.91 -18.57
CA SER A 136 -23.49 -5.46 -18.06
C SER A 136 -22.41 -6.53 -18.19
N ASP A 137 -22.75 -7.80 -18.05
CA ASP A 137 -21.78 -8.90 -18.16
C ASP A 137 -21.19 -9.03 -19.57
N ILE A 138 -22.03 -8.82 -20.58
CA ILE A 138 -21.69 -9.04 -21.99
C ILE A 138 -21.16 -7.77 -22.67
N ALA A 139 -21.37 -6.61 -22.03
CA ALA A 139 -21.02 -5.31 -22.55
C ALA A 139 -20.52 -4.35 -21.43
N PRO A 140 -19.51 -4.78 -20.65
CA PRO A 140 -19.10 -4.09 -19.42
C PRO A 140 -18.51 -2.69 -19.67
N SER A 141 -18.13 -2.33 -20.89
CA SER A 141 -17.64 -0.96 -21.16
C SER A 141 -18.76 0.06 -21.38
N ARG A 142 -20.03 -0.38 -21.50
CA ARG A 142 -21.13 0.48 -21.97
C ARG A 142 -22.49 0.21 -21.32
N LYS A 143 -22.62 -0.77 -20.43
CA LYS A 143 -23.90 -1.15 -19.83
C LYS A 143 -23.72 -1.52 -18.38
N ASN A 144 -24.64 -1.07 -17.54
CA ASN A 144 -24.69 -1.39 -16.12
C ASN A 144 -25.97 -2.13 -15.69
N ASP A 145 -26.90 -2.38 -16.61
CA ASP A 145 -28.12 -3.11 -16.35
C ASP A 145 -27.88 -4.63 -16.28
N PRO A 146 -28.64 -5.39 -15.47
CA PRO A 146 -29.79 -4.98 -14.66
C PRO A 146 -29.44 -4.32 -13.31
N GLY A 147 -28.18 -3.94 -13.08
CA GLY A 147 -27.73 -3.22 -11.89
C GLY A 147 -27.52 -4.11 -10.66
N PRO A 148 -26.92 -3.57 -9.59
CA PRO A 148 -26.57 -4.31 -8.37
C PRO A 148 -27.78 -4.75 -7.54
N ARG A 149 -28.98 -4.19 -7.76
CA ARG A 149 -30.20 -4.59 -7.02
C ARG A 149 -30.98 -5.72 -7.70
N PHE A 150 -30.51 -6.20 -8.86
CA PHE A 150 -31.13 -7.35 -9.51
C PHE A 150 -30.94 -8.62 -8.68
N PRO A 151 -31.99 -9.42 -8.43
CA PRO A 151 -31.96 -10.50 -7.44
C PRO A 151 -31.35 -11.80 -8.00
N TRP A 152 -30.08 -11.75 -8.43
CA TRP A 152 -29.38 -12.89 -9.02
C TRP A 152 -29.38 -14.15 -8.12
N PHE A 153 -29.18 -13.97 -6.82
CA PHE A 153 -29.17 -15.09 -5.87
C PHE A 153 -30.55 -15.75 -5.72
N GLU A 154 -31.63 -14.98 -5.77
CA GLU A 154 -33.00 -15.50 -5.73
C GLU A 154 -33.31 -16.34 -6.97
N LEU A 155 -32.92 -15.84 -8.16
CA LEU A 155 -33.03 -16.60 -9.40
C LEU A 155 -32.23 -17.91 -9.32
N TYR A 156 -31.01 -17.86 -8.79
CA TYR A 156 -30.19 -19.06 -8.58
C TYR A 156 -30.87 -20.07 -7.65
N GLN A 157 -31.46 -19.62 -6.54
CA GLN A 157 -32.24 -20.49 -5.64
C GLN A 157 -33.44 -21.12 -6.34
N ALA A 158 -34.03 -20.42 -7.31
CA ALA A 158 -35.08 -20.94 -8.17
C ALA A 158 -34.57 -21.86 -9.30
N GLY A 159 -33.26 -22.12 -9.39
CA GLY A 159 -32.63 -22.97 -10.40
C GLY A 159 -32.28 -22.26 -11.70
N ILE A 160 -32.21 -20.92 -11.70
CA ILE A 160 -31.93 -20.08 -12.87
C ILE A 160 -30.57 -19.40 -12.71
N GLY A 161 -29.67 -19.64 -13.66
CA GLY A 161 -28.37 -18.98 -13.68
C GLY A 161 -27.36 -19.55 -12.70
N ALA A 162 -26.18 -18.91 -12.65
CA ALA A 162 -25.03 -19.39 -11.90
C ALA A 162 -24.88 -18.66 -10.56
N TRP A 163 -24.44 -19.37 -9.53
CA TRP A 163 -23.91 -18.82 -8.29
C TRP A 163 -22.81 -19.73 -7.73
N TYR A 164 -21.87 -19.17 -6.96
CA TYR A 164 -20.80 -19.92 -6.30
C TYR A 164 -21.30 -20.62 -5.02
N GLU A 165 -20.54 -21.62 -4.55
CA GLU A 165 -20.75 -22.22 -3.24
C GLU A 165 -20.04 -21.42 -2.16
N ASN A 166 -20.74 -21.07 -1.07
CA ASN A 166 -20.17 -20.26 0.02
C ASN A 166 -18.94 -20.91 0.64
N THR A 167 -18.93 -22.23 0.83
CA THR A 167 -17.76 -22.93 1.41
C THR A 167 -16.51 -22.84 0.54
N THR A 168 -16.67 -22.91 -0.78
CA THR A 168 -15.55 -22.79 -1.73
C THR A 168 -15.09 -21.34 -1.84
N PHE A 169 -16.03 -20.40 -1.84
CA PHE A 169 -15.74 -18.96 -1.76
C PHE A 169 -14.90 -18.63 -0.53
N GLU A 170 -15.33 -19.04 0.66
CA GLU A 170 -14.62 -18.79 1.92
C GLU A 170 -13.21 -19.39 1.90
N SER A 171 -13.04 -20.59 1.34
CA SER A 171 -11.73 -21.23 1.21
C SER A 171 -10.77 -20.44 0.31
N TYR A 172 -11.24 -19.98 -0.86
CA TYR A 172 -10.43 -19.12 -1.72
C TYR A 172 -10.19 -17.74 -1.09
N TRP A 173 -11.19 -17.18 -0.42
CA TRP A 173 -11.07 -15.87 0.21
C TRP A 173 -10.00 -15.87 1.31
N GLN A 174 -10.01 -16.86 2.20
CA GLN A 174 -8.96 -17.01 3.20
C GLN A 174 -7.56 -17.09 2.57
N ARG A 175 -7.42 -17.90 1.51
CA ARG A 175 -6.14 -18.06 0.79
C ARG A 175 -5.69 -16.76 0.12
N PHE A 176 -6.58 -16.10 -0.61
CA PHE A 176 -6.26 -14.86 -1.35
C PHE A 176 -6.14 -13.65 -0.43
N ASN A 177 -6.69 -13.70 0.78
CA ASN A 177 -6.45 -12.68 1.80
C ASN A 177 -5.06 -12.80 2.42
N GLN A 178 -4.48 -14.01 2.45
CA GLN A 178 -3.09 -14.22 2.88
C GLN A 178 -2.11 -13.84 1.77
N TYR A 179 -2.36 -14.28 0.53
CA TYR A 179 -1.54 -13.97 -0.64
C TYR A 179 -2.43 -13.60 -1.82
N GLN A 180 -2.53 -12.31 -2.11
CA GLN A 180 -3.42 -11.80 -3.13
C GLN A 180 -2.95 -12.20 -4.53
N PRO A 181 -3.84 -12.77 -5.37
CA PRO A 181 -3.57 -12.97 -6.79
C PRO A 181 -3.16 -11.65 -7.46
N ASN A 182 -2.12 -11.70 -8.31
CA ASN A 182 -1.84 -10.56 -9.17
C ASN A 182 -3.01 -10.31 -10.12
N ILE A 183 -3.11 -9.08 -10.62
CA ILE A 183 -4.23 -8.66 -11.47
C ILE A 183 -4.31 -9.45 -12.79
N GLY A 184 -3.17 -9.90 -13.34
CA GLY A 184 -3.13 -10.72 -14.55
C GLY A 184 -3.83 -12.07 -14.36
N LEU A 185 -3.67 -12.68 -13.18
CA LEU A 185 -4.38 -13.91 -12.83
C LEU A 185 -5.89 -13.67 -12.68
N VAL A 186 -6.30 -12.55 -12.06
CA VAL A 186 -7.73 -12.19 -11.94
C VAL A 186 -8.36 -11.93 -13.31
N GLN A 187 -7.69 -11.19 -14.19
CA GLN A 187 -8.11 -10.99 -15.59
C GLN A 187 -8.26 -12.34 -16.31
N SER A 188 -7.30 -13.24 -16.14
CA SER A 188 -7.35 -14.59 -16.70
C SER A 188 -8.54 -15.40 -16.17
N ALA A 189 -8.84 -15.27 -14.87
CA ALA A 189 -9.97 -15.95 -14.25
C ALA A 189 -11.31 -15.42 -14.76
N LEU A 190 -11.47 -14.10 -14.84
CA LEU A 190 -12.66 -13.45 -15.41
C LEU A 190 -12.87 -13.85 -16.88
N ARG A 191 -11.80 -13.85 -17.67
CA ARG A 191 -11.82 -14.32 -19.06
C ARG A 191 -12.17 -15.81 -19.15
N ALA A 192 -11.62 -16.62 -18.26
CA ALA A 192 -11.89 -18.05 -18.22
C ALA A 192 -13.36 -18.35 -17.88
N TYR A 193 -13.99 -17.50 -17.06
CA TYR A 193 -15.41 -17.63 -16.71
C TYR A 193 -16.34 -17.22 -17.86
N GLY A 194 -16.06 -16.11 -18.53
CA GLY A 194 -16.83 -15.70 -19.71
C GLY A 194 -16.66 -14.26 -20.18
N TYR A 195 -16.05 -13.37 -19.38
CA TYR A 195 -15.90 -11.96 -19.73
C TYR A 195 -14.90 -11.73 -20.86
N ASN A 196 -15.15 -10.70 -21.66
CA ASN A 196 -14.20 -10.26 -22.68
C ASN A 196 -13.18 -9.27 -22.08
N VAL A 197 -12.17 -9.81 -21.39
CA VAL A 197 -11.07 -9.04 -20.81
C VAL A 197 -9.74 -9.60 -21.29
N LEU A 198 -8.82 -8.72 -21.67
CA LEU A 198 -7.45 -9.09 -22.00
C LEU A 198 -6.61 -9.13 -20.73
N GLU A 199 -5.70 -10.10 -20.67
CA GLU A 199 -4.70 -10.15 -19.62
C GLU A 199 -3.60 -9.14 -19.94
N THR A 200 -3.60 -8.01 -19.23
CA THR A 200 -2.60 -6.95 -19.38
C THR A 200 -1.65 -6.88 -18.20
N GLY A 201 -1.96 -7.56 -17.08
CA GLY A 201 -1.13 -7.54 -15.87
C GLY A 201 -1.19 -6.21 -15.11
N ILE A 202 -2.07 -5.28 -15.51
CA ILE A 202 -2.33 -3.99 -14.84
C ILE A 202 -3.84 -3.77 -14.69
N ARG A 203 -4.26 -3.00 -13.69
CA ARG A 203 -5.67 -2.60 -13.55
C ARG A 203 -6.00 -1.44 -14.50
N ASP A 204 -6.26 -1.77 -15.76
CA ASP A 204 -6.72 -0.84 -16.79
C ASP A 204 -8.26 -0.65 -16.79
N GLU A 205 -8.77 0.21 -17.67
CA GLU A 205 -10.20 0.55 -17.73
C GLU A 205 -11.10 -0.66 -18.04
N GLN A 206 -10.69 -1.55 -18.97
CA GLN A 206 -11.45 -2.79 -19.25
C GLN A 206 -11.56 -3.65 -17.99
N THR A 207 -10.50 -3.68 -17.17
CA THR A 207 -10.44 -4.51 -15.96
C THR A 207 -11.39 -3.96 -14.92
N SER A 208 -11.37 -2.66 -14.66
CA SER A 208 -12.31 -2.02 -13.73
C SER A 208 -13.76 -2.22 -14.17
N ASN A 209 -14.06 -2.01 -15.46
CA ASN A 209 -15.40 -2.18 -16.03
C ASN A 209 -15.92 -3.62 -15.89
N VAL A 210 -15.08 -4.61 -16.22
CA VAL A 210 -15.41 -6.03 -16.10
C VAL A 210 -15.60 -6.44 -14.64
N ILE A 211 -14.75 -5.94 -13.73
CA ILE A 211 -14.90 -6.21 -12.30
C ILE A 211 -16.18 -5.60 -11.75
N SER A 212 -16.53 -4.37 -12.13
CA SER A 212 -17.79 -3.75 -11.73
C SER A 212 -19.00 -4.54 -12.20
N ALA A 213 -19.02 -4.98 -13.47
CA ALA A 213 -20.07 -5.86 -14.00
C ALA A 213 -20.15 -7.18 -13.22
N PHE A 214 -19.00 -7.84 -13.00
CA PHE A 214 -18.91 -9.06 -12.21
C PHE A 214 -19.42 -8.88 -10.78
N GLN A 215 -19.08 -7.79 -10.11
CA GLN A 215 -19.53 -7.49 -8.76
C GLN A 215 -21.03 -7.22 -8.72
N MET A 216 -21.61 -6.46 -9.67
CA MET A 216 -23.06 -6.28 -9.73
C MET A 216 -23.81 -7.61 -9.84
N HIS A 217 -23.22 -8.60 -10.52
CA HIS A 217 -23.81 -9.93 -10.62
C HIS A 217 -23.60 -10.77 -9.35
N PHE A 218 -22.35 -10.95 -8.91
CA PHE A 218 -21.98 -11.98 -7.93
C PHE A 218 -21.62 -11.46 -6.53
N LEU A 219 -21.39 -10.14 -6.40
CA LEU A 219 -21.05 -9.45 -5.15
C LEU A 219 -21.79 -8.11 -5.04
N PRO A 220 -23.14 -8.07 -5.19
CA PRO A 220 -23.88 -6.81 -5.35
C PRO A 220 -23.79 -5.85 -4.17
N TRP A 221 -23.43 -6.35 -2.97
CA TRP A 221 -23.16 -5.54 -1.79
C TRP A 221 -21.79 -4.83 -1.81
N GLN A 222 -20.96 -5.07 -2.82
CA GLN A 222 -19.59 -4.57 -2.90
C GLN A 222 -19.15 -4.28 -4.35
N VAL A 223 -19.84 -3.34 -5.01
CA VAL A 223 -19.48 -2.89 -6.37
C VAL A 223 -18.48 -1.74 -6.28
N THR A 224 -17.20 -2.08 -6.38
CA THR A 224 -16.06 -1.15 -6.23
C THR A 224 -15.20 -1.02 -7.50
N GLY A 225 -15.33 -1.94 -8.46
CA GLY A 225 -14.45 -2.01 -9.63
C GLY A 225 -13.01 -2.44 -9.31
N LYS A 226 -12.70 -2.81 -8.06
CA LYS A 226 -11.36 -3.20 -7.60
C LYS A 226 -11.23 -4.72 -7.47
N ALA A 227 -10.08 -5.25 -7.88
CA ALA A 227 -9.74 -6.68 -7.79
C ALA A 227 -9.28 -7.06 -6.37
N ASP A 228 -10.20 -7.07 -5.41
CA ASP A 228 -9.91 -7.50 -4.04
C ASP A 228 -9.95 -9.03 -3.86
N SER A 229 -9.58 -9.50 -2.68
CA SER A 229 -9.53 -10.93 -2.36
C SER A 229 -10.90 -11.61 -2.47
N LYS A 230 -12.00 -10.89 -2.19
CA LYS A 230 -13.38 -11.39 -2.35
C LYS A 230 -13.77 -11.54 -3.82
N THR A 231 -13.44 -10.58 -4.66
CA THR A 231 -13.66 -10.62 -6.11
C THR A 231 -12.92 -11.80 -6.72
N ALA A 232 -11.63 -11.96 -6.38
CA ALA A 232 -10.83 -13.10 -6.80
C ALA A 232 -11.44 -14.42 -6.30
N ALA A 233 -11.86 -14.49 -5.04
CA ALA A 233 -12.46 -15.71 -4.49
C ALA A 233 -13.78 -16.10 -5.18
N ALA A 234 -14.65 -15.13 -5.46
CA ALA A 234 -15.91 -15.37 -6.16
C ALA A 234 -15.68 -15.93 -7.57
N VAL A 235 -14.78 -15.34 -8.36
CA VAL A 235 -14.52 -15.84 -9.72
C VAL A 235 -13.88 -17.23 -9.69
N PHE A 236 -12.98 -17.51 -8.76
CA PHE A 236 -12.38 -18.84 -8.61
C PHE A 236 -13.38 -19.89 -8.11
N ALA A 237 -14.29 -19.54 -7.20
CA ALA A 237 -15.34 -20.45 -6.74
C ALA A 237 -16.35 -20.77 -7.85
N LEU A 238 -16.69 -19.80 -8.69
CA LEU A 238 -17.51 -20.02 -9.89
C LEU A 238 -16.78 -20.91 -10.91
N LEU A 239 -15.49 -20.65 -11.15
CA LEU A 239 -14.67 -21.49 -12.03
C LEU A 239 -14.57 -22.91 -11.49
N ASP A 240 -14.45 -23.11 -10.18
CA ASP A 240 -14.37 -24.45 -9.58
C ASP A 240 -15.65 -25.24 -9.85
N LYS A 241 -16.80 -24.61 -9.64
CA LYS A 241 -18.12 -25.22 -9.83
C LYS A 241 -18.46 -25.51 -11.30
N TYR A 242 -18.23 -24.57 -12.20
CA TYR A 242 -18.70 -24.67 -13.59
C TYR A 242 -17.60 -24.99 -14.61
N PHE A 243 -16.33 -24.78 -14.26
CA PHE A 243 -15.18 -24.91 -15.16
C PHE A 243 -13.94 -25.49 -14.46
N ALA A 244 -14.12 -26.56 -13.66
CA ALA A 244 -13.08 -27.12 -12.78
C ALA A 244 -11.69 -27.31 -13.42
N LYS A 245 -11.62 -27.70 -14.70
CA LYS A 245 -10.35 -27.82 -15.44
C LYS A 245 -9.63 -26.47 -15.60
N LYS A 246 -10.36 -25.40 -15.89
CA LYS A 246 -9.83 -24.03 -15.97
C LYS A 246 -9.39 -23.54 -14.59
N ALA A 247 -10.21 -23.79 -13.55
CA ALA A 247 -9.89 -23.46 -12.17
C ALA A 247 -8.56 -24.10 -11.74
N LYS A 248 -8.40 -25.42 -11.96
CA LYS A 248 -7.17 -26.15 -11.64
C LYS A 248 -5.94 -25.58 -12.37
N LYS A 249 -6.07 -25.22 -13.65
CA LYS A 249 -4.98 -24.61 -14.43
C LYS A 249 -4.58 -23.25 -13.87
N LEU A 250 -5.57 -22.40 -13.57
CA LEU A 250 -5.33 -21.06 -13.02
C LEU A 250 -4.79 -21.14 -11.59
N MET A 251 -5.20 -22.11 -10.78
CA MET A 251 -4.63 -22.33 -9.46
C MET A 251 -3.21 -22.89 -9.50
N ALA A 252 -2.88 -23.73 -10.48
CA ALA A 252 -1.49 -24.12 -10.70
C ALA A 252 -0.63 -22.90 -11.06
N ARG A 253 -1.14 -21.99 -11.90
CA ARG A 253 -0.49 -20.71 -12.19
C ARG A 253 -0.38 -19.82 -10.95
N TYR A 254 -1.43 -19.72 -10.12
CA TYR A 254 -1.36 -18.99 -8.86
C TYR A 254 -0.21 -19.49 -8.00
N ILE A 255 -0.14 -20.81 -7.77
CA ILE A 255 0.92 -21.44 -6.98
C ILE A 255 2.29 -21.18 -7.64
N ASP A 256 2.38 -21.33 -8.95
CA ASP A 256 3.62 -21.07 -9.68
C ASP A 256 4.03 -19.61 -9.54
N GLU A 257 3.16 -18.62 -9.71
CA GLU A 257 3.48 -17.19 -9.57
C GLU A 257 3.88 -16.81 -8.13
N GLN A 258 3.42 -17.55 -7.12
CA GLN A 258 3.97 -17.44 -5.75
C GLN A 258 5.39 -18.02 -5.63
N VAL A 259 5.77 -18.93 -6.54
CA VAL A 259 7.09 -19.58 -6.60
C VAL A 259 8.03 -18.88 -7.59
N THR A 260 7.59 -18.41 -8.77
CA THR A 260 8.36 -17.76 -9.84
C THR A 260 8.67 -16.29 -9.58
N GLU A 261 8.16 -15.69 -8.50
CA GLU A 261 8.83 -14.52 -7.89
C GLU A 261 10.28 -14.82 -7.45
N SER A 262 10.69 -16.09 -7.47
CA SER A 262 12.07 -16.57 -7.38
C SER A 262 12.73 -16.79 -8.76
N THR A 263 12.86 -15.74 -9.58
CA THR A 263 13.97 -15.71 -10.56
C THR A 263 15.26 -15.80 -9.77
N GLU A 264 16.08 -16.84 -10.00
CA GLU A 264 17.19 -17.32 -9.14
C GLU A 264 17.37 -16.45 -7.89
N PRO A 265 16.71 -16.80 -6.77
CA PRO A 265 16.79 -15.97 -5.59
C PRO A 265 18.27 -15.88 -5.25
N LYS A 266 18.82 -14.65 -5.20
CA LYS A 266 19.91 -14.39 -4.26
C LYS A 266 19.48 -15.07 -2.98
N ALA A 267 20.19 -16.11 -2.56
CA ALA A 267 19.81 -16.92 -1.42
C ALA A 267 19.43 -15.99 -0.28
N VAL A 268 18.26 -16.20 0.34
CA VAL A 268 17.77 -15.33 1.41
C VAL A 268 18.84 -15.33 2.50
N LYS A 269 19.56 -14.22 2.62
CA LYS A 269 20.69 -14.13 3.52
C LYS A 269 20.18 -14.09 4.96
N HIS A 270 20.59 -15.07 5.76
CA HIS A 270 20.20 -15.13 7.16
C HIS A 270 21.18 -14.34 8.03
N GLY A 271 20.90 -13.05 8.24
CA GLY A 271 21.78 -12.17 9.00
C GLY A 271 22.96 -11.62 8.18
N GLN A 272 23.90 -10.99 8.88
CA GLN A 272 24.98 -10.21 8.26
C GLN A 272 26.11 -11.08 7.71
N VAL A 273 26.36 -12.25 8.30
CA VAL A 273 27.22 -13.30 7.71
C VAL A 273 26.33 -14.52 7.51
N ASP A 274 26.33 -15.06 6.30
CA ASP A 274 25.64 -16.31 5.97
C ASP A 274 26.42 -17.01 4.84
N GLN A 275 27.54 -17.63 5.19
CA GLN A 275 28.57 -18.03 4.24
C GLN A 275 29.03 -19.47 4.47
N VAL A 276 29.26 -20.20 3.38
CA VAL A 276 29.89 -21.52 3.39
C VAL A 276 31.42 -21.36 3.30
N PHE A 277 32.12 -22.09 4.15
CA PHE A 277 33.58 -22.16 4.22
C PHE A 277 34.05 -23.60 3.94
N PRO A 278 35.14 -23.82 3.20
CA PRO A 278 35.92 -22.78 2.52
C PRO A 278 35.08 -22.09 1.43
N MET A 279 35.31 -20.79 1.22
CA MET A 279 34.60 -20.01 0.20
C MET A 279 34.87 -20.61 -1.18
N GLN A 280 33.85 -20.66 -2.06
CA GLN A 280 33.99 -21.27 -3.39
C GLN A 280 34.96 -20.50 -4.30
N GLU A 281 34.87 -19.17 -4.31
CA GLU A 281 35.77 -18.32 -5.07
C GLU A 281 37.02 -17.96 -4.24
N ARG A 282 38.10 -18.71 -4.45
CA ARG A 282 39.35 -18.51 -3.70
C ARG A 282 40.42 -17.81 -4.53
N SER A 283 41.11 -16.87 -3.91
CA SER A 283 42.33 -16.28 -4.43
C SER A 283 43.54 -17.18 -4.15
N THR A 284 44.58 -17.08 -4.99
CA THR A 284 45.91 -17.64 -4.70
C THR A 284 46.58 -16.99 -3.48
N ARG A 285 46.12 -15.80 -3.08
CA ARG A 285 46.60 -15.11 -1.86
C ARG A 285 45.83 -15.61 -0.64
N GLN A 286 46.42 -16.53 0.12
CA GLN A 286 45.73 -17.22 1.23
C GLN A 286 45.01 -16.30 2.24
N LEU A 287 45.60 -15.15 2.60
CA LEU A 287 45.05 -14.27 3.63
C LEU A 287 43.81 -13.47 3.23
N VAL A 288 43.36 -13.54 1.97
CA VAL A 288 42.10 -12.90 1.55
C VAL A 288 40.92 -13.87 1.51
N ASN A 289 41.17 -15.17 1.68
CA ASN A 289 40.14 -16.20 1.69
C ASN A 289 39.59 -16.41 3.11
N ASP A 290 38.37 -16.95 3.18
CA ASP A 290 37.76 -17.50 4.41
C ASP A 290 37.70 -16.53 5.59
N ARG A 291 37.48 -15.25 5.27
CA ARG A 291 37.44 -14.12 6.19
C ARG A 291 36.25 -13.24 5.88
N GLU A 292 35.57 -12.80 6.93
CA GLU A 292 34.39 -11.94 6.84
C GLU A 292 34.42 -10.83 7.87
N ARG A 293 33.61 -9.79 7.67
CA ARG A 293 33.38 -8.74 8.66
C ARG A 293 31.92 -8.76 9.13
N PHE A 294 31.70 -8.37 10.37
CA PHE A 294 30.34 -8.22 10.91
C PHE A 294 30.28 -7.12 11.98
N LYS A 295 29.13 -6.46 12.10
CA LYS A 295 28.83 -5.50 13.17
C LYS A 295 28.40 -6.24 14.44
N ALA A 296 28.96 -5.86 15.58
CA ALA A 296 28.46 -6.28 16.87
C ALA A 296 28.70 -5.19 17.92
N TYR A 297 28.21 -5.44 19.12
CA TYR A 297 28.44 -4.63 20.30
C TYR A 297 29.22 -5.46 21.31
N GLN A 298 30.03 -4.80 22.13
CA GLN A 298 30.82 -5.45 23.16
C GLN A 298 29.91 -6.26 24.08
N GLY A 299 30.29 -7.50 24.39
CA GLY A 299 29.48 -8.35 25.27
C GLY A 299 28.24 -8.94 24.61
N ARG A 300 28.08 -8.83 23.27
CA ARG A 300 26.88 -9.26 22.53
C ARG A 300 27.23 -10.14 21.32
N GLY A 301 26.21 -10.79 20.76
CA GLY A 301 26.32 -11.57 19.53
C GLY A 301 26.46 -13.09 19.74
N GLU A 302 26.14 -13.81 18.67
CA GLU A 302 26.17 -15.26 18.57
C GLU A 302 26.61 -15.67 17.17
N ILE A 303 27.13 -16.89 17.06
CA ILE A 303 27.51 -17.53 15.80
C ILE A 303 26.82 -18.89 15.74
N GLN A 304 26.17 -19.16 14.62
CA GLN A 304 25.59 -20.45 14.29
C GLN A 304 26.50 -21.15 13.28
N ILE A 305 26.73 -22.43 13.51
CA ILE A 305 27.60 -23.28 12.68
C ILE A 305 26.80 -24.52 12.31
N ASN A 306 26.70 -24.80 11.03
CA ASN A 306 26.12 -26.02 10.50
C ASN A 306 27.18 -26.77 9.70
N SER A 307 27.44 -28.02 10.09
CA SER A 307 28.45 -28.86 9.45
C SER A 307 27.91 -29.56 8.22
N GLN A 308 28.66 -29.49 7.13
CA GLN A 308 28.45 -30.22 5.89
C GLN A 308 29.63 -31.18 5.68
N GLY A 309 29.69 -32.19 6.57
CA GLY A 309 30.73 -33.22 6.58
C GLY A 309 32.01 -32.84 7.33
N ALA A 310 32.09 -31.65 7.94
CA ALA A 310 33.23 -31.26 8.76
C ALA A 310 33.09 -31.84 10.17
N GLU A 311 34.16 -32.38 10.73
CA GLU A 311 34.26 -32.84 12.11
C GLU A 311 34.91 -31.78 13.01
N GLN A 312 35.79 -30.94 12.46
CA GLN A 312 36.51 -29.91 13.20
C GLN A 312 36.76 -28.68 12.32
N ALA A 313 36.81 -27.49 12.94
CA ALA A 313 37.35 -26.29 12.33
C ALA A 313 37.88 -25.29 13.35
N ASP A 314 38.80 -24.45 12.90
CA ASP A 314 39.36 -23.35 13.66
C ASP A 314 38.66 -22.04 13.28
N ILE A 315 37.80 -21.56 14.18
CA ILE A 315 37.05 -20.32 13.97
C ILE A 315 37.57 -19.25 14.92
N TYR A 316 37.89 -18.08 14.37
CA TYR A 316 38.42 -16.95 15.11
C TYR A 316 37.50 -15.73 14.96
N VAL A 317 37.25 -15.05 16.08
CA VAL A 317 36.57 -13.76 16.11
C VAL A 317 37.51 -12.75 16.75
N ASN A 318 37.82 -11.67 16.03
CA ASN A 318 38.82 -10.68 16.44
C ASN A 318 40.17 -11.30 16.86
N GLY A 319 40.61 -12.34 16.13
CA GLY A 319 41.84 -13.08 16.41
C GLY A 319 41.77 -14.08 17.57
N GLN A 320 40.64 -14.14 18.30
CA GLN A 320 40.45 -15.07 19.41
C GLN A 320 39.72 -16.34 18.93
N LYS A 321 40.35 -17.51 19.12
CA LYS A 321 39.77 -18.81 18.73
C LYS A 321 38.53 -19.13 19.55
N LEU A 322 37.47 -19.64 18.91
CA LEU A 322 36.31 -20.21 19.60
C LEU A 322 36.70 -21.52 20.28
N ASN A 323 36.18 -21.74 21.50
CA ASN A 323 36.45 -22.97 22.25
C ASN A 323 35.43 -24.04 21.83
N ILE A 324 35.75 -24.77 20.78
CA ILE A 324 34.94 -25.88 20.24
C ILE A 324 35.64 -27.17 20.69
N THR A 325 35.08 -27.83 21.70
CA THR A 325 35.70 -28.98 22.37
C THR A 325 35.15 -30.32 21.93
N GLN A 326 34.02 -30.33 21.21
CA GLN A 326 33.40 -31.54 20.67
C GLN A 326 33.46 -31.50 19.14
N PRO A 327 33.75 -32.62 18.47
CA PRO A 327 33.63 -32.72 17.02
C PRO A 327 32.21 -32.39 16.57
N PHE A 328 32.08 -31.78 15.41
CA PHE A 328 30.77 -31.56 14.80
C PHE A 328 30.20 -32.89 14.31
N ALA A 329 28.93 -33.12 14.61
CA ALA A 329 28.13 -34.23 14.13
C ALA A 329 27.42 -33.83 12.81
N PRO A 330 27.16 -34.80 11.92
CA PRO A 330 26.43 -34.55 10.68
C PRO A 330 25.03 -33.96 10.95
N GLU A 331 24.64 -32.95 10.17
CA GLU A 331 23.31 -32.31 10.19
C GLU A 331 22.93 -31.62 11.52
N GLU A 332 23.86 -31.47 12.46
CA GLU A 332 23.64 -30.76 13.73
C GLU A 332 23.96 -29.26 13.60
N ARG A 333 23.17 -28.43 14.27
CA ARG A 333 23.39 -26.97 14.35
C ARG A 333 23.96 -26.60 15.70
N TYR A 334 25.13 -25.97 15.68
CA TYR A 334 25.81 -25.48 16.88
C TYR A 334 25.63 -23.97 17.02
N GLN A 335 25.39 -23.51 18.25
CA GLN A 335 25.25 -22.10 18.56
C GLN A 335 26.25 -21.72 19.65
N TYR A 336 27.14 -20.78 19.35
CA TYR A 336 28.14 -20.29 20.29
C TYR A 336 27.95 -18.80 20.59
N SER A 337 28.14 -18.46 21.86
CA SER A 337 28.14 -17.07 22.31
C SER A 337 29.41 -16.35 21.88
N LEU A 338 29.25 -15.16 21.28
CA LEU A 338 30.36 -14.29 20.90
C LEU A 338 30.69 -13.22 21.96
N LYS A 339 29.93 -13.17 23.07
CA LYS A 339 29.99 -12.09 24.07
C LYS A 339 31.41 -11.76 24.57
N ARG A 340 32.28 -12.76 24.74
CA ARG A 340 33.66 -12.55 25.23
C ARG A 340 34.63 -12.03 24.17
N ARG A 341 34.24 -12.04 22.89
CA ARG A 341 35.12 -11.82 21.73
C ARG A 341 34.72 -10.61 20.90
N THR A 342 33.51 -10.09 21.05
CA THR A 342 33.00 -8.94 20.29
C THR A 342 33.37 -7.61 20.92
N LYS A 343 33.51 -6.61 20.07
CA LYS A 343 33.69 -5.19 20.39
C LYS A 343 32.65 -4.36 19.62
N ASP A 344 32.47 -3.11 20.00
CA ASP A 344 31.57 -2.19 19.30
C ASP A 344 32.01 -1.92 17.86
N GLY A 345 31.04 -1.90 16.95
CA GLY A 345 31.25 -1.66 15.53
C GLY A 345 31.73 -2.91 14.79
N THR A 346 32.74 -2.75 13.93
CA THR A 346 33.19 -3.81 13.02
C THR A 346 34.09 -4.83 13.73
N ASN A 347 33.74 -6.11 13.58
CA ASN A 347 34.42 -7.29 14.08
C ASN A 347 34.87 -8.15 12.89
N THR A 348 35.92 -8.96 13.09
CA THR A 348 36.43 -9.88 12.06
C THR A 348 36.08 -11.33 12.39
N LEU A 349 35.73 -12.09 11.36
CA LEU A 349 35.55 -13.54 11.37
C LEU A 349 36.62 -14.18 10.47
N ARG A 350 37.16 -15.31 10.91
CA ARG A 350 38.08 -16.13 10.12
C ARG A 350 37.83 -17.60 10.40
N VAL A 351 37.75 -18.42 9.35
CA VAL A 351 37.54 -19.87 9.43
C VAL A 351 38.70 -20.57 8.73
N GLU A 352 39.36 -21.51 9.42
CA GLU A 352 40.53 -22.24 8.91
C GLU A 352 40.50 -23.70 9.40
N ASN A 353 41.38 -24.55 8.87
CA ASN A 353 41.57 -25.94 9.30
C ASN A 353 40.26 -26.76 9.39
N ILE A 354 39.40 -26.65 8.37
CA ILE A 354 38.19 -27.47 8.25
C ILE A 354 38.62 -28.90 7.92
N LEU A 355 38.28 -29.85 8.79
CA LEU A 355 38.64 -31.26 8.68
C LEU A 355 37.39 -32.15 8.71
N PRO A 356 37.39 -33.30 8.02
CA PRO A 356 38.42 -33.74 7.08
C PRO A 356 38.51 -32.82 5.85
N GLU A 357 39.62 -32.92 5.11
CA GLU A 357 39.81 -32.10 3.90
C GLU A 357 38.71 -32.39 2.87
N GLY A 358 38.17 -31.32 2.28
CA GLY A 358 37.02 -31.40 1.36
C GLY A 358 35.66 -31.19 2.03
N SER A 359 35.60 -31.10 3.35
CA SER A 359 34.38 -30.78 4.08
C SER A 359 34.06 -29.29 4.12
N GLU A 360 32.79 -28.96 4.39
CA GLU A 360 32.29 -27.59 4.42
C GLU A 360 31.60 -27.25 5.75
N LEU A 361 31.58 -25.96 6.09
CA LEU A 361 30.85 -25.39 7.22
C LEU A 361 30.08 -24.16 6.79
N LYS A 362 28.77 -24.17 7.02
CA LYS A 362 27.96 -22.97 6.91
C LYS A 362 28.00 -22.20 8.22
N VAL A 363 28.49 -20.96 8.17
CA VAL A 363 28.56 -20.05 9.32
C VAL A 363 27.58 -18.91 9.14
N THR A 364 26.76 -18.70 10.16
CA THR A 364 25.75 -17.66 10.18
C THR A 364 25.92 -16.77 11.42
N ILE A 365 25.98 -15.45 11.24
CA ILE A 365 26.02 -14.46 12.31
C ILE A 365 24.85 -13.49 12.12
N PRO A 366 23.86 -13.47 13.04
CA PRO A 366 22.74 -12.53 12.99
C PRO A 366 23.19 -11.07 13.15
N SER A 367 22.43 -10.14 12.58
CA SER A 367 22.62 -8.70 12.81
C SER A 367 22.19 -8.32 14.24
N PRO A 368 22.81 -7.30 14.86
CA PRO A 368 22.41 -6.89 16.21
C PRO A 368 20.94 -6.48 16.31
N THR A 369 20.26 -6.91 17.36
CA THR A 369 18.90 -6.45 17.72
C THR A 369 18.96 -5.35 18.76
N LEU A 370 17.85 -4.70 19.12
CA LEU A 370 17.85 -3.72 20.22
C LEU A 370 17.76 -4.42 21.59
N ILE A 371 18.34 -3.79 22.61
CA ILE A 371 18.06 -4.06 24.03
C ILE A 371 17.57 -2.76 24.67
N ASP A 372 16.59 -2.83 25.57
CA ASP A 372 16.09 -1.63 26.26
C ASP A 372 16.84 -1.42 27.58
N THR A 373 17.58 -0.31 27.67
CA THR A 373 18.30 0.12 28.87
C THR A 373 17.81 1.48 29.35
N SER A 374 16.69 1.98 28.80
CA SER A 374 16.21 3.34 29.02
C SER A 374 15.87 3.65 30.48
N THR A 375 15.44 2.66 31.27
CA THR A 375 15.14 2.82 32.69
C THR A 375 16.38 3.22 33.50
N SER A 376 17.56 2.67 33.20
CA SER A 376 18.79 3.01 33.94
C SER A 376 19.42 4.33 33.50
N GLN A 377 18.96 4.91 32.39
CA GLN A 377 19.52 6.09 31.75
C GLN A 377 18.65 7.35 31.91
N GLN A 378 17.55 7.29 32.65
CA GLN A 378 16.55 8.38 32.73
C GLN A 378 17.17 9.74 33.08
N ASN A 379 18.03 9.81 34.09
CA ASN A 379 18.65 11.05 34.55
C ASN A 379 19.54 11.73 33.49
N ARG A 380 20.06 10.97 32.51
CA ARG A 380 20.91 11.49 31.43
C ARG A 380 20.18 12.52 30.56
N PHE A 381 18.85 12.42 30.50
CA PHE A 381 18.01 13.22 29.61
C PHE A 381 17.19 14.30 30.34
N ALA A 382 17.53 14.63 31.60
CA ALA A 382 16.77 15.57 32.42
C ALA A 382 16.51 16.94 31.74
N ARG A 383 17.49 17.47 30.99
CA ARG A 383 17.30 18.72 30.22
C ARG A 383 16.33 18.57 29.04
N VAL A 384 16.33 17.40 28.40
CA VAL A 384 15.36 17.08 27.34
C VAL A 384 13.96 16.96 27.93
N ASP A 385 13.83 16.24 29.04
CA ASP A 385 12.57 16.06 29.75
C ASP A 385 11.99 17.40 30.22
N ALA A 386 12.83 18.26 30.82
CA ALA A 386 12.44 19.59 31.27
C ALA A 386 11.91 20.47 30.13
N LEU A 387 12.59 20.48 28.96
CA LEU A 387 12.13 21.25 27.81
C LEU A 387 10.76 20.79 27.31
N ILE A 388 10.59 19.47 27.11
CA ILE A 388 9.33 18.92 26.58
C ILE A 388 8.19 19.12 27.59
N GLN A 389 8.45 18.92 28.88
CA GLN A 389 7.45 19.13 29.93
C GLN A 389 7.05 20.60 30.05
N GLN A 390 8.00 21.52 29.92
CA GLN A 390 7.71 22.95 29.92
C GLN A 390 6.83 23.34 28.73
N ASP A 391 7.18 22.89 27.52
CA ASP A 391 6.36 23.13 26.33
C ASP A 391 4.93 22.58 26.50
N ILE A 392 4.76 21.41 27.14
CA ILE A 392 3.44 20.82 27.40
C ILE A 392 2.66 21.63 28.42
N HIS A 393 3.30 22.06 29.51
CA HIS A 393 2.71 22.97 30.48
C HIS A 393 2.20 24.26 29.80
N ASP A 394 2.97 24.77 28.85
CA ASP A 394 2.67 26.00 28.11
C ASP A 394 1.69 25.80 26.93
N GLY A 395 1.26 24.56 26.69
CA GLY A 395 0.13 24.24 25.80
C GLY A 395 0.43 23.28 24.66
N PHE A 396 1.69 22.86 24.45
CA PHE A 396 2.05 21.83 23.48
C PHE A 396 1.27 20.54 23.74
N PRO A 397 0.79 19.83 22.70
CA PRO A 397 -0.15 18.74 22.90
C PRO A 397 0.47 17.50 23.52
N GLY A 398 1.41 16.84 22.83
CA GLY A 398 2.06 15.64 23.33
C GLY A 398 3.16 15.14 22.41
N ALA A 399 4.00 14.27 22.95
CA ALA A 399 5.15 13.71 22.25
C ALA A 399 5.50 12.31 22.75
N VAL A 400 6.16 11.53 21.91
CA VAL A 400 6.92 10.34 22.30
C VAL A 400 8.33 10.47 21.74
N LEU A 401 9.33 10.35 22.61
CA LEU A 401 10.75 10.40 22.26
C LEU A 401 11.39 9.04 22.50
N LEU A 402 12.09 8.54 21.47
CA LEU A 402 12.94 7.37 21.55
C LEU A 402 14.34 7.67 21.03
N VAL A 403 15.37 7.22 21.75
CA VAL A 403 16.78 7.38 21.38
C VAL A 403 17.48 6.03 21.43
N ILE A 404 18.12 5.65 20.33
CA ILE A 404 18.99 4.48 20.20
C ILE A 404 20.44 4.92 20.25
N LYS A 405 21.28 4.24 21.01
CA LYS A 405 22.74 4.38 20.97
C LYS A 405 23.40 3.02 21.16
N ASP A 406 24.36 2.67 20.31
CA ASP A 406 25.13 1.42 20.42
C ASP A 406 24.26 0.16 20.52
N GLY A 407 23.15 0.14 19.76
CA GLY A 407 22.20 -0.97 19.76
C GLY A 407 21.36 -1.10 21.03
N GLU A 408 21.30 -0.05 21.85
CA GLU A 408 20.46 0.05 23.04
C GLU A 408 19.43 1.18 22.88
N ILE A 409 18.20 0.95 23.35
CA ILE A 409 17.24 2.04 23.57
C ILE A 409 17.62 2.69 24.90
N ILE A 410 18.16 3.90 24.84
CA ILE A 410 18.63 4.65 26.03
C ILE A 410 17.65 5.73 26.47
N LYS A 411 16.63 6.04 25.67
CA LYS A 411 15.49 6.88 26.05
C LYS A 411 14.23 6.34 25.40
N ARG A 412 13.14 6.26 26.16
CA ARG A 412 11.79 5.91 25.69
C ARG A 412 10.78 6.54 26.64
N SER A 413 10.13 7.63 26.23
CA SER A 413 9.17 8.32 27.10
C SER A 413 8.07 9.01 26.32
N ALA A 414 6.88 9.02 26.91
CA ALA A 414 5.70 9.72 26.42
C ALA A 414 5.41 10.92 27.31
N TYR A 415 4.87 11.97 26.70
CA TYR A 415 4.58 13.23 27.35
C TYR A 415 3.26 13.80 26.84
N GLY A 416 2.48 14.43 27.72
CA GLY A 416 1.27 15.17 27.35
C GLY A 416 0.12 14.25 26.90
N ASP A 417 -0.65 14.73 25.93
CA ASP A 417 -1.92 14.13 25.54
C ASP A 417 -1.92 13.74 24.05
N ALA A 418 -2.39 12.53 23.76
CA ALA A 418 -2.67 12.04 22.42
C ALA A 418 -3.87 12.77 21.79
N ARG A 419 -4.84 13.22 22.61
CA ARG A 419 -5.99 14.02 22.15
C ARG A 419 -6.44 15.01 23.23
N LYS A 420 -6.41 16.32 22.90
CA LYS A 420 -6.87 17.42 23.75
C LYS A 420 -8.26 17.97 23.42
N TYR A 421 -8.68 17.89 22.16
CA TYR A 421 -9.91 18.52 21.67
C TYR A 421 -10.98 17.50 21.28
N ALA A 422 -12.24 17.84 21.54
CA ALA A 422 -13.42 17.19 20.98
C ALA A 422 -13.65 17.63 19.54
N ASP A 423 -14.56 16.96 18.82
CA ASP A 423 -14.83 17.25 17.39
C ASP A 423 -15.36 18.68 17.17
N GLY A 424 -16.04 19.26 18.15
CA GLY A 424 -16.45 20.67 18.13
C GLY A 424 -15.32 21.69 18.35
N GLY A 425 -14.07 21.24 18.55
CA GLY A 425 -12.90 22.10 18.78
C GLY A 425 -12.73 22.59 20.22
N GLU A 426 -13.61 22.19 21.13
CA GLU A 426 -13.49 22.47 22.55
C GLU A 426 -12.51 21.52 23.24
N LEU A 427 -11.92 21.96 24.35
CA LEU A 427 -11.06 21.10 25.17
C LEU A 427 -11.87 19.98 25.80
N LEU A 428 -11.31 18.77 25.79
CA LEU A 428 -11.85 17.63 26.52
C LEU A 428 -11.69 17.86 28.02
N PRO A 429 -12.73 17.57 28.85
CA PRO A 429 -12.59 17.57 30.30
C PRO A 429 -11.50 16.60 30.77
N GLU A 430 -11.41 15.44 30.10
CA GLU A 430 -10.37 14.44 30.33
C GLU A 430 -9.67 14.13 28.99
N PRO A 431 -8.52 14.79 28.72
CA PRO A 431 -7.73 14.50 27.53
C PRO A 431 -7.23 13.05 27.51
N GLN A 432 -7.17 12.46 26.31
CA GLN A 432 -6.56 11.14 26.12
C GLN A 432 -5.04 11.26 26.31
N LYS A 433 -4.49 10.58 27.32
CA LYS A 433 -3.06 10.63 27.64
C LYS A 433 -2.20 10.03 26.54
N MET A 434 -1.05 10.64 26.29
CA MET A 434 -0.02 10.10 25.40
C MET A 434 0.63 8.87 26.06
N ARG A 435 0.87 7.84 25.26
CA ARG A 435 1.53 6.59 25.68
C ARG A 435 2.66 6.23 24.73
N VAL A 436 3.64 5.47 25.21
CA VAL A 436 4.78 5.02 24.39
C VAL A 436 4.37 4.14 23.19
N ASP A 437 3.23 3.46 23.29
CA ASP A 437 2.62 2.63 22.25
C ASP A 437 1.60 3.39 21.38
N THR A 438 1.51 4.73 21.52
CA THR A 438 0.60 5.54 20.69
C THR A 438 1.05 5.52 19.24
N LEU A 439 0.10 5.27 18.33
CA LEU A 439 0.31 5.32 16.90
C LEU A 439 0.20 6.76 16.37
N PHE A 440 1.14 7.15 15.52
CA PHE A 440 1.15 8.46 14.88
C PHE A 440 1.00 8.32 13.38
N ASP A 441 0.24 9.22 12.75
CA ASP A 441 0.44 9.53 11.33
C ASP A 441 1.84 10.16 11.21
N ILE A 442 2.79 9.42 10.63
CA ILE A 442 4.17 9.89 10.54
C ILE A 442 4.39 10.83 9.33
N ALA A 443 3.32 11.15 8.59
CA ALA A 443 3.33 12.03 7.43
C ALA A 443 4.46 11.67 6.47
N SER A 444 5.30 12.63 6.06
CA SER A 444 6.36 12.40 5.08
C SER A 444 7.49 11.47 5.53
N ASN A 445 7.56 11.04 6.79
CA ASN A 445 8.41 9.89 7.14
C ASN A 445 7.94 8.59 6.44
N THR A 446 6.69 8.53 5.93
CA THR A 446 6.20 7.49 5.01
C THR A 446 7.14 7.30 3.82
N LYS A 447 7.66 8.40 3.24
CA LYS A 447 8.62 8.36 2.15
C LYS A 447 9.77 7.42 2.46
N MET A 448 10.30 7.52 3.68
CA MET A 448 11.49 6.80 4.11
C MET A 448 11.16 5.38 4.56
N PHE A 449 10.18 5.23 5.44
CA PHE A 449 9.91 3.97 6.13
C PHE A 449 8.95 3.04 5.38
N ALA A 450 8.30 3.50 4.30
CA ALA A 450 7.60 2.64 3.35
C ALA A 450 8.31 2.65 1.98
N THR A 451 8.17 3.74 1.23
CA THR A 451 8.59 3.80 -0.19
C THR A 451 10.09 3.58 -0.36
N ASN A 452 10.95 4.26 0.39
CA ASN A 452 12.39 4.15 0.22
C ASN A 452 12.92 2.78 0.70
N LEU A 453 12.37 2.20 1.78
CA LEU A 453 12.70 0.83 2.17
C LEU A 453 12.28 -0.18 1.09
N ALA A 454 11.11 -0.01 0.48
CA ALA A 454 10.65 -0.84 -0.63
C ALA A 454 11.60 -0.76 -1.83
N LEU A 455 11.99 0.45 -2.23
CA LEU A 455 12.92 0.67 -3.34
C LEU A 455 14.32 0.09 -3.04
N MET A 456 14.84 0.25 -1.82
CA MET A 456 16.12 -0.37 -1.43
C MET A 456 16.06 -1.90 -1.48
N LYS A 457 14.95 -2.50 -1.02
CA LYS A 457 14.73 -3.94 -1.13
C LYS A 457 14.70 -4.40 -2.60
N LEU A 458 13.95 -3.69 -3.45
CA LEU A 458 13.86 -3.99 -4.88
C LEU A 458 15.21 -3.83 -5.59
N ALA A 459 16.00 -2.81 -5.24
CA ALA A 459 17.34 -2.60 -5.78
C ALA A 459 18.31 -3.70 -5.35
N SER A 460 18.26 -4.13 -4.07
CA SER A 460 19.08 -5.24 -3.57
C SER A 460 18.75 -6.57 -4.25
N ALA A 461 17.47 -6.77 -4.59
CA ALA A 461 16.98 -7.89 -5.37
C ALA A 461 17.26 -7.78 -6.89
N GLY A 462 17.87 -6.68 -7.36
CA GLY A 462 18.14 -6.45 -8.78
C GLY A 462 16.89 -6.13 -9.62
N LYS A 463 15.73 -5.92 -8.99
CA LYS A 463 14.46 -5.57 -9.66
C LYS A 463 14.34 -4.07 -9.97
N LEU A 464 15.18 -3.24 -9.35
CA LEU A 464 15.20 -1.78 -9.54
C LEU A 464 16.63 -1.28 -9.83
N ASP A 465 16.78 -0.54 -10.93
CA ASP A 465 17.92 0.33 -11.21
C ASP A 465 17.47 1.78 -11.09
N VAL A 466 18.03 2.50 -10.12
CA VAL A 466 17.72 3.92 -9.89
C VAL A 466 18.16 4.81 -11.06
N ASN A 467 19.06 4.36 -11.94
CA ASN A 467 19.49 5.11 -13.12
C ASN A 467 18.66 4.78 -14.37
N ALA A 468 17.75 3.81 -14.31
CA ALA A 468 16.87 3.51 -15.42
C ALA A 468 15.81 4.62 -15.62
N PRO A 469 15.35 4.84 -16.86
CA PRO A 469 14.19 5.70 -17.12
C PRO A 469 12.96 5.19 -16.38
N ILE A 470 12.12 6.09 -15.86
CA ILE A 470 10.86 5.73 -15.18
C ILE A 470 9.98 4.88 -16.11
N GLN A 471 9.99 5.19 -17.41
CA GLN A 471 9.24 4.48 -18.45
C GLN A 471 9.61 2.99 -18.55
N HIS A 472 10.80 2.59 -18.11
CA HIS A 472 11.19 1.18 -18.07
C HIS A 472 10.25 0.37 -17.16
N TYR A 473 9.83 0.95 -16.04
CA TYR A 473 8.93 0.32 -15.07
C TYR A 473 7.45 0.71 -15.27
N MET A 474 7.21 1.91 -15.79
CA MET A 474 5.87 2.45 -16.04
C MET A 474 5.74 2.85 -17.50
N PRO A 475 5.51 1.91 -18.44
CA PRO A 475 5.53 2.20 -19.86
C PRO A 475 4.52 3.24 -20.31
N ASP A 476 3.47 3.47 -19.53
CA ASP A 476 2.41 4.48 -19.70
C ASP A 476 2.80 5.88 -19.20
N TYR A 477 3.94 6.06 -18.54
CA TYR A 477 4.51 7.37 -18.17
C TYR A 477 5.10 8.07 -19.41
N ARG A 478 4.28 8.84 -20.15
CA ARG A 478 4.67 9.43 -21.45
C ARG A 478 4.22 10.88 -21.62
N GLY A 479 4.92 11.59 -22.52
CA GLY A 479 4.61 12.95 -22.95
C GLY A 479 5.22 14.05 -22.08
N GLY A 480 5.42 15.22 -22.68
CA GLY A 480 5.91 16.41 -21.96
C GLY A 480 7.36 16.30 -21.46
N GLY A 481 8.17 15.36 -21.99
CA GLY A 481 9.57 15.16 -21.61
C GLY A 481 9.80 14.11 -20.52
N ARG A 482 8.75 13.38 -20.12
CA ARG A 482 8.77 12.29 -19.12
C ARG A 482 9.69 11.14 -19.50
N GLU A 483 9.84 10.87 -20.78
CA GLU A 483 10.68 9.81 -21.36
C GLU A 483 12.15 9.95 -20.94
N THR A 484 12.56 11.17 -20.58
CA THR A 484 13.95 11.49 -20.18
C THR A 484 14.18 11.45 -18.68
N ARG A 485 13.13 11.21 -17.87
CA ARG A 485 13.21 11.19 -16.41
C ARG A 485 13.61 9.81 -15.91
N LEU A 486 14.56 9.79 -15.00
CA LEU A 486 15.09 8.58 -14.35
C LEU A 486 14.47 8.45 -12.96
N VAL A 487 14.46 7.23 -12.43
CA VAL A 487 13.99 6.96 -11.06
C VAL A 487 14.73 7.83 -10.04
N ARG A 488 16.06 7.97 -10.18
CA ARG A 488 16.88 8.83 -9.32
C ARG A 488 16.42 10.29 -9.32
N ASP A 489 15.87 10.80 -10.42
CA ASP A 489 15.43 12.20 -10.47
C ASP A 489 14.23 12.43 -9.54
N LEU A 490 13.38 11.43 -9.35
CA LEU A 490 12.29 11.49 -8.36
C LEU A 490 12.86 11.41 -6.93
N LEU A 491 13.79 10.48 -6.70
CA LEU A 491 14.41 10.26 -5.40
C LEU A 491 15.19 11.50 -4.90
N THR A 492 15.81 12.25 -5.79
CA THR A 492 16.59 13.46 -5.47
C THR A 492 15.78 14.75 -5.64
N HIS A 493 14.49 14.65 -5.95
CA HIS A 493 13.62 15.79 -6.21
C HIS A 493 14.09 16.71 -7.36
N THR A 494 14.81 16.17 -8.34
CA THR A 494 15.33 16.91 -9.51
C THR A 494 14.56 16.64 -10.81
N ALA A 495 13.43 15.92 -10.75
CA ALA A 495 12.57 15.68 -11.90
C ALA A 495 11.87 16.95 -12.42
N GLY A 496 11.73 17.98 -11.57
CA GLY A 496 11.19 19.29 -11.94
C GLY A 496 9.67 19.43 -11.72
N TYR A 497 9.05 18.53 -10.96
CA TYR A 497 7.66 18.69 -10.53
C TYR A 497 7.52 19.81 -9.48
N ALA A 498 6.33 20.41 -9.42
CA ALA A 498 5.99 21.37 -8.36
C ALA A 498 5.97 20.67 -6.99
N PRO A 499 6.14 21.42 -5.87
CA PRO A 499 6.10 20.82 -4.53
C PRO A 499 4.84 20.00 -4.23
N GLN A 500 3.71 20.46 -4.77
CA GLN A 500 2.44 19.76 -4.66
C GLN A 500 1.54 20.07 -5.85
N VAL A 501 0.63 19.14 -6.10
CA VAL A 501 -0.56 19.33 -6.94
C VAL A 501 -1.76 19.05 -6.06
N ARG A 502 -2.68 20.01 -5.93
CA ARG A 502 -3.84 19.89 -5.05
C ARG A 502 -4.97 19.16 -5.77
N PHE A 503 -4.79 17.86 -6.03
CA PHE A 503 -5.79 17.03 -6.73
C PHE A 503 -7.16 17.08 -6.03
N PHE A 504 -7.19 17.19 -4.71
CA PHE A 504 -8.39 17.16 -3.89
C PHE A 504 -9.30 18.40 -3.96
N THR A 505 -8.94 19.45 -4.73
CA THR A 505 -9.72 20.70 -4.87
C THR A 505 -9.64 21.26 -6.30
N PRO A 506 -10.74 21.82 -6.84
CA PRO A 506 -10.71 22.48 -8.14
C PRO A 506 -9.90 23.79 -8.13
N GLU A 507 -9.71 24.42 -6.98
CA GLU A 507 -8.87 25.62 -6.76
C GLU A 507 -7.37 25.26 -6.73
N ASN A 508 -6.92 24.58 -7.78
CA ASN A 508 -5.55 24.13 -7.98
C ASN A 508 -4.79 25.04 -8.95
N THR A 509 -3.64 25.55 -8.54
CA THR A 509 -2.78 26.43 -9.36
C THR A 509 -2.25 25.74 -10.62
N ALA A 510 -2.16 24.40 -10.61
CA ALA A 510 -1.78 23.61 -11.78
C ALA A 510 -2.94 23.40 -12.78
N GLY A 511 -4.14 23.89 -12.45
CA GLY A 511 -5.32 23.89 -13.31
C GLY A 511 -6.44 22.95 -12.84
N LYS A 512 -7.68 23.37 -13.06
CA LYS A 512 -8.91 22.63 -12.71
C LYS A 512 -8.99 21.23 -13.30
N SER A 513 -8.35 21.00 -14.45
CA SER A 513 -8.32 19.68 -15.12
C SER A 513 -7.61 18.60 -14.30
N LEU A 514 -6.80 19.00 -13.31
CA LEU A 514 -6.12 18.08 -12.40
C LEU A 514 -6.93 17.79 -11.13
N TYR A 515 -8.14 18.31 -10.99
CA TYR A 515 -9.02 17.92 -9.88
C TYR A 515 -9.39 16.43 -9.98
N SER A 516 -9.24 15.73 -8.86
CA SER A 516 -9.54 14.31 -8.67
C SER A 516 -9.58 13.96 -7.18
N GLN A 517 -10.73 13.47 -6.72
CA GLN A 517 -10.87 12.71 -5.46
C GLN A 517 -11.06 11.20 -5.75
N ASP A 518 -10.55 10.75 -6.91
CA ASP A 518 -10.52 9.35 -7.33
C ASP A 518 -9.06 8.88 -7.47
N SER A 519 -8.74 7.74 -6.86
CA SER A 519 -7.42 7.09 -6.99
C SER A 519 -7.04 6.78 -8.44
N GLN A 520 -7.96 6.22 -9.24
CA GLN A 520 -7.63 5.74 -10.58
C GLN A 520 -7.36 6.91 -11.54
N ARG A 521 -8.20 7.95 -11.49
CA ARG A 521 -7.97 9.19 -12.24
C ARG A 521 -6.70 9.88 -11.77
N THR A 522 -6.43 9.93 -10.47
CA THR A 522 -5.21 10.57 -9.94
C THR A 522 -3.95 9.89 -10.47
N ASP A 523 -3.92 8.56 -10.51
CA ASP A 523 -2.84 7.79 -11.13
C ASP A 523 -2.62 8.17 -12.60
N GLN A 524 -3.70 8.24 -13.39
CA GLN A 524 -3.62 8.65 -14.79
C GLN A 524 -3.10 10.09 -14.95
N LEU A 525 -3.52 11.00 -14.06
CA LEU A 525 -3.07 12.38 -14.06
C LEU A 525 -1.57 12.48 -13.74
N LEU A 526 -1.10 11.76 -12.73
CA LEU A 526 0.33 11.68 -12.37
C LEU A 526 1.15 11.19 -13.56
N LEU A 527 0.71 10.10 -14.19
CA LEU A 527 1.43 9.48 -15.30
C LEU A 527 1.54 10.38 -16.52
N ASN A 528 0.48 11.15 -16.86
CA ASN A 528 0.35 11.72 -18.20
C ASN A 528 -0.06 13.20 -18.28
N ARG A 529 -0.42 13.85 -17.16
CA ARG A 529 -1.01 15.20 -17.19
C ARG A 529 -0.35 16.21 -16.26
N VAL A 530 0.22 15.80 -15.13
CA VAL A 530 0.89 16.75 -14.21
C VAL A 530 2.05 17.45 -14.92
N PRO A 531 2.06 18.78 -15.06
CA PRO A 531 3.14 19.48 -15.74
C PRO A 531 4.41 19.52 -14.89
N PHE A 532 5.56 19.61 -15.55
CA PHE A 532 6.80 20.00 -14.87
C PHE A 532 6.77 21.52 -14.61
N ALA A 533 7.09 21.93 -13.39
CA ALA A 533 7.28 23.33 -13.04
C ALA A 533 8.62 23.89 -13.55
N MET A 534 9.59 23.00 -13.81
CA MET A 534 10.90 23.35 -14.34
C MET A 534 11.55 22.18 -15.10
N GLY A 535 12.63 22.49 -15.81
CA GLY A 535 13.44 21.48 -16.49
C GLY A 535 14.10 20.48 -15.51
N ARG A 536 14.45 19.31 -16.04
CA ARG A 536 15.20 18.26 -15.34
C ARG A 536 16.51 18.81 -14.78
N ASN A 537 16.88 18.44 -13.56
CA ASN A 537 18.19 18.74 -12.96
C ASN A 537 18.54 20.24 -12.89
N VAL A 538 17.55 21.13 -13.01
CA VAL A 538 17.70 22.58 -12.82
C VAL A 538 17.91 22.88 -11.33
N LYS A 539 17.04 22.33 -10.46
CA LYS A 539 17.10 22.49 -9.01
C LYS A 539 16.38 21.34 -8.32
N ALA A 540 16.85 20.95 -7.14
CA ALA A 540 16.10 20.05 -6.25
C ALA A 540 14.91 20.80 -5.61
N VAL A 541 13.69 20.32 -5.83
CA VAL A 541 12.45 20.90 -5.31
C VAL A 541 11.63 19.79 -4.67
N TYR A 542 11.60 19.76 -3.33
CA TYR A 542 10.84 18.77 -2.56
C TYR A 542 9.39 18.67 -3.10
N SER A 543 9.04 17.51 -3.65
CA SER A 543 7.77 17.27 -4.34
C SER A 543 7.08 16.01 -3.85
N ASP A 544 5.80 16.14 -3.51
CA ASP A 544 4.97 14.97 -3.22
C ASP A 544 4.69 14.14 -4.47
N THR A 545 4.58 14.77 -5.63
CA THR A 545 4.37 14.10 -6.94
C THR A 545 5.46 13.06 -7.20
N ASP A 546 6.72 13.38 -6.88
CA ASP A 546 7.84 12.46 -7.05
C ASP A 546 7.61 11.15 -6.29
N TYR A 547 7.14 11.25 -5.06
CA TYR A 547 6.92 10.08 -4.20
C TYR A 547 5.60 9.37 -4.46
N MET A 548 4.57 10.06 -4.92
CA MET A 548 3.36 9.41 -5.44
C MET A 548 3.74 8.49 -6.61
N LEU A 549 4.55 8.99 -7.56
CA LEU A 549 5.06 8.20 -8.69
C LEU A 549 5.99 7.06 -8.24
N LEU A 550 6.85 7.26 -7.23
CA LEU A 550 7.69 6.19 -6.68
C LEU A 550 6.86 5.10 -5.98
N GLY A 551 5.76 5.47 -5.31
CA GLY A 551 4.79 4.52 -4.78
C GLY A 551 4.19 3.65 -5.88
N MET A 552 3.66 4.28 -6.94
CA MET A 552 3.16 3.57 -8.13
C MET A 552 4.23 2.69 -8.77
N LEU A 553 5.48 3.15 -8.82
CA LEU A 553 6.58 2.38 -9.39
C LEU A 553 6.85 1.09 -8.60
N VAL A 554 6.77 1.12 -7.26
CA VAL A 554 6.83 -0.09 -6.43
C VAL A 554 5.71 -1.05 -6.84
N GLU A 555 4.48 -0.56 -6.95
CA GLU A 555 3.32 -1.39 -7.32
C GLU A 555 3.45 -1.99 -8.71
N ARG A 556 4.04 -1.26 -9.67
CA ARG A 556 4.28 -1.76 -11.04
C ARG A 556 5.36 -2.83 -11.09
N ILE A 557 6.39 -2.73 -10.25
CA ILE A 557 7.47 -3.74 -10.19
C ILE A 557 6.99 -5.01 -9.49
N THR A 558 6.15 -4.89 -8.47
CA THR A 558 5.77 -6.02 -7.60
C THR A 558 4.42 -6.64 -7.96
N GLY A 559 3.53 -5.90 -8.62
CA GLY A 559 2.13 -6.29 -8.82
C GLY A 559 1.29 -6.24 -7.54
N MET A 560 1.84 -5.74 -6.42
CA MET A 560 1.19 -5.60 -5.12
C MET A 560 0.96 -4.12 -4.80
N GLY A 561 -0.12 -3.80 -4.07
CA GLY A 561 -0.29 -2.47 -3.48
C GLY A 561 0.89 -2.11 -2.56
N LEU A 562 1.25 -0.82 -2.50
CA LEU A 562 2.41 -0.38 -1.70
C LEU A 562 2.31 -0.85 -0.24
N ASP A 563 1.11 -0.74 0.35
CA ASP A 563 0.84 -1.16 1.72
C ASP A 563 1.06 -2.67 1.93
N ALA A 564 0.49 -3.50 1.06
CA ALA A 564 0.64 -4.95 1.10
C ALA A 564 2.10 -5.37 0.93
N TYR A 565 2.83 -4.74 0.01
CA TYR A 565 4.24 -5.05 -0.23
C TYR A 565 5.10 -4.75 1.01
N VAL A 566 5.01 -3.56 1.59
CA VAL A 566 5.86 -3.22 2.75
C VAL A 566 5.48 -4.02 3.99
N GLU A 567 4.19 -4.31 4.19
CA GLU A 567 3.73 -5.14 5.32
C GLU A 567 4.27 -6.57 5.21
N GLN A 568 4.12 -7.22 4.06
CA GLN A 568 4.54 -8.61 3.88
C GLN A 568 6.04 -8.79 3.75
N GLN A 569 6.71 -7.87 3.04
CA GLN A 569 8.09 -8.07 2.61
C GLN A 569 9.13 -7.39 3.52
N ILE A 570 8.68 -6.51 4.42
CA ILE A 570 9.56 -5.73 5.31
C ILE A 570 9.10 -5.83 6.76
N TYR A 571 7.87 -5.45 7.06
CA TYR A 571 7.40 -5.31 8.44
C TYR A 571 7.17 -6.66 9.13
N GLN A 572 6.43 -7.58 8.51
CA GLN A 572 6.16 -8.92 9.05
C GLN A 572 7.45 -9.73 9.31
N PRO A 573 8.44 -9.80 8.40
CA PRO A 573 9.71 -10.48 8.68
C PRO A 573 10.44 -9.92 9.92
N LEU A 574 10.28 -8.62 10.17
CA LEU A 574 10.86 -7.92 11.31
C LEU A 574 10.00 -8.01 12.59
N GLY A 575 8.81 -8.63 12.50
CA GLY A 575 7.86 -8.74 13.62
C GLY A 575 7.13 -7.44 13.95
N LEU A 576 7.02 -6.52 12.98
CA LEU A 576 6.41 -5.20 13.15
C LEU A 576 4.92 -5.28 12.79
N SER A 577 4.05 -4.93 13.73
CA SER A 577 2.59 -4.97 13.57
C SER A 577 1.92 -3.61 13.78
N ASN A 578 2.70 -2.59 14.13
CA ASN A 578 2.23 -1.23 14.37
C ASN A 578 2.69 -0.25 13.28
N THR A 579 3.45 -0.70 12.29
CA THR A 579 3.73 0.07 11.07
C THR A 579 2.80 -0.38 9.94
N LEU A 580 1.83 0.44 9.55
CA LEU A 580 0.78 0.07 8.58
C LEU A 580 0.09 1.27 7.95
N PHE A 581 -0.52 1.08 6.78
CA PHE A 581 -1.44 2.04 6.16
C PHE A 581 -2.89 1.74 6.54
N ASN A 582 -3.75 2.77 6.46
CA ASN A 582 -5.20 2.67 6.68
C ASN A 582 -5.59 1.83 7.92
N PRO A 583 -5.01 2.10 9.11
CA PRO A 583 -5.11 1.20 10.24
C PRO A 583 -6.54 0.99 10.76
N LEU A 584 -7.42 2.00 10.63
CA LEU A 584 -8.84 1.85 11.00
C LEU A 584 -9.57 0.84 10.11
N LEU A 585 -9.24 0.78 8.81
CA LEU A 585 -9.77 -0.24 7.90
C LEU A 585 -9.22 -1.64 8.21
N LYS A 586 -8.11 -1.71 8.95
CA LYS A 586 -7.46 -2.93 9.44
C LYS A 586 -7.83 -3.28 10.89
N GLY A 587 -8.93 -2.70 11.41
CA GLY A 587 -9.51 -3.07 12.70
C GLY A 587 -8.89 -2.40 13.93
N ARG A 588 -8.01 -1.40 13.76
CA ARG A 588 -7.47 -0.61 14.88
C ARG A 588 -8.52 0.38 15.40
N ALA A 589 -8.49 0.67 16.69
CA ALA A 589 -9.41 1.59 17.34
C ALA A 589 -8.84 3.02 17.39
N LYS A 590 -9.69 4.05 17.19
CA LYS A 590 -9.27 5.47 17.22
C LYS A 590 -8.46 5.86 18.46
N GLY A 591 -8.79 5.30 19.64
CA GLY A 591 -8.08 5.56 20.91
C GLY A 591 -6.63 5.05 20.99
N GLU A 592 -6.16 4.34 19.96
CA GLU A 592 -4.75 3.93 19.84
C GLU A 592 -3.87 5.02 19.23
N PHE A 593 -4.46 6.03 18.60
CA PHE A 593 -3.76 7.03 17.80
C PHE A 593 -3.62 8.36 18.51
N ALA A 594 -2.55 9.08 18.20
CA ALA A 594 -2.48 10.51 18.43
C ALA A 594 -3.39 11.22 17.41
N ALA A 595 -4.21 12.15 17.89
CA ALA A 595 -4.99 13.04 17.03
C ALA A 595 -4.04 13.99 16.27
N THR A 596 -4.39 14.40 15.04
CA THR A 596 -3.56 15.28 14.22
C THR A 596 -4.11 16.69 14.15
N GLU A 597 -5.23 16.96 13.47
CA GLU A 597 -5.79 18.32 13.34
C GLU A 597 -7.21 18.38 13.91
N ILE A 598 -7.56 19.52 14.52
CA ILE A 598 -8.81 19.68 15.29
C ILE A 598 -10.05 19.65 14.40
N GLN A 599 -9.98 20.24 13.21
CA GLN A 599 -11.12 20.39 12.28
C GLN A 599 -10.71 19.88 10.90
N GLY A 600 -10.36 18.59 10.83
CA GLY A 600 -10.02 17.94 9.58
C GLY A 600 -8.79 18.52 8.90
N ASN A 601 -9.01 19.12 7.72
CA ASN A 601 -7.98 19.78 6.93
C ASN A 601 -8.18 21.30 6.83
N SER A 602 -9.06 21.86 7.67
CA SER A 602 -9.54 23.24 7.51
C SER A 602 -8.52 24.31 7.88
N ARG A 603 -7.42 23.96 8.56
CA ARG A 603 -6.43 24.90 9.10
C ARG A 603 -7.09 25.97 9.98
N GLY A 604 -8.01 25.53 10.84
CA GLY A 604 -8.80 26.41 11.69
C GLY A 604 -9.77 27.27 10.87
N GLY A 605 -10.46 26.67 9.91
CA GLY A 605 -11.47 27.32 9.06
C GLY A 605 -10.93 28.17 7.90
N ARG A 606 -9.62 28.16 7.64
CA ARG A 606 -8.97 28.97 6.59
C ARG A 606 -8.88 28.27 5.23
N VAL A 607 -8.96 26.95 5.22
CA VAL A 607 -8.99 26.11 4.04
C VAL A 607 -10.37 25.45 3.98
N THR A 608 -10.99 25.48 2.81
CA THR A 608 -12.25 24.80 2.54
C THR A 608 -12.19 24.20 1.14
N PHE A 609 -12.83 23.04 0.97
CA PHE A 609 -13.05 22.36 -0.30
C PHE A 609 -14.14 21.31 -0.11
N ASP A 610 -14.67 20.79 -1.21
CA ASP A 610 -15.78 19.84 -1.19
C ASP A 610 -15.42 18.54 -0.45
N ASN A 611 -16.37 18.06 0.37
CA ASN A 611 -16.27 16.84 1.18
C ASN A 611 -15.08 16.83 2.16
N MET A 612 -14.56 18.00 2.52
CA MET A 612 -13.52 18.11 3.53
C MET A 612 -14.01 17.56 4.87
N ARG A 613 -13.17 16.77 5.56
CA ARG A 613 -13.39 16.34 6.94
C ARG A 613 -13.48 17.58 7.85
N GLU A 614 -14.41 17.58 8.80
CA GLU A 614 -14.64 18.70 9.74
C GLU A 614 -14.52 18.29 11.21
N TYR A 615 -14.05 17.07 11.49
CA TYR A 615 -13.88 16.50 12.84
C TYR A 615 -12.39 16.35 13.22
N VAL A 616 -12.10 15.99 14.47
CA VAL A 616 -10.73 15.75 14.92
C VAL A 616 -10.15 14.52 14.22
N LEU A 617 -9.11 14.71 13.41
CA LEU A 617 -8.49 13.61 12.68
C LEU A 617 -7.71 12.71 13.64
N GLN A 618 -8.07 11.43 13.69
CA GLN A 618 -7.43 10.43 14.56
C GLN A 618 -7.53 9.04 13.92
N GLY A 619 -6.38 8.44 13.59
CA GLY A 619 -6.28 7.15 12.91
C GLY A 619 -6.49 7.18 11.38
N GLU A 620 -6.72 8.36 10.82
CA GLU A 620 -6.83 8.59 9.37
C GLU A 620 -5.68 9.48 8.91
N VAL A 621 -5.14 9.21 7.72
CA VAL A 621 -4.05 10.03 7.18
C VAL A 621 -4.48 11.49 7.06
N HIS A 622 -3.61 12.38 7.53
CA HIS A 622 -3.83 13.82 7.51
C HIS A 622 -3.75 14.37 6.08
N ASP A 623 -2.70 13.99 5.33
CA ASP A 623 -2.43 14.51 3.99
C ASP A 623 -3.64 14.34 3.05
N GLU A 624 -4.09 15.46 2.49
CA GLU A 624 -5.30 15.55 1.68
C GLU A 624 -5.18 14.73 0.40
N LYS A 625 -4.00 14.71 -0.23
CA LYS A 625 -3.78 13.98 -1.49
C LYS A 625 -3.81 12.47 -1.23
N ALA A 626 -3.19 12.02 -0.14
CA ALA A 626 -3.25 10.63 0.26
C ALA A 626 -4.68 10.20 0.58
N PHE A 627 -5.40 10.97 1.40
CA PHE A 627 -6.76 10.62 1.83
C PHE A 627 -7.78 10.67 0.67
N TYR A 628 -7.97 11.85 0.07
CA TYR A 628 -9.04 12.06 -0.90
C TYR A 628 -8.68 11.57 -2.29
N SER A 629 -7.41 11.63 -2.70
CA SER A 629 -7.02 11.36 -4.09
C SER A 629 -6.35 10.01 -4.30
N LEU A 630 -5.96 9.28 -3.24
CA LEU A 630 -5.24 8.00 -3.35
C LEU A 630 -5.74 6.92 -2.36
N GLY A 631 -6.89 7.12 -1.69
CA GLY A 631 -7.49 6.10 -0.83
C GLY A 631 -6.66 5.74 0.41
N GLY A 632 -5.79 6.64 0.87
CA GLY A 632 -4.99 6.53 2.08
C GLY A 632 -3.66 5.80 1.96
N VAL A 633 -3.38 5.15 0.81
CA VAL A 633 -2.10 4.50 0.52
C VAL A 633 -1.36 5.32 -0.53
N ALA A 634 -0.31 6.03 -0.13
CA ALA A 634 0.46 6.86 -1.05
C ALA A 634 1.95 6.82 -0.73
N GLY A 635 2.79 6.91 -1.76
CA GLY A 635 4.24 6.85 -1.55
C GLY A 635 4.81 8.03 -0.76
N HIS A 636 4.08 9.14 -0.63
CA HIS A 636 4.52 10.36 0.05
C HIS A 636 4.00 10.52 1.48
N ALA A 637 2.90 9.85 1.84
CA ALA A 637 2.18 9.97 3.13
C ALA A 637 1.20 8.79 3.34
N GLY A 638 0.71 8.58 4.57
CA GLY A 638 -0.32 7.57 4.89
C GLY A 638 0.13 6.46 5.82
N LEU A 639 1.42 6.36 6.12
CA LEU A 639 1.94 5.38 7.06
C LEU A 639 1.68 5.82 8.51
N PHE A 640 1.21 4.88 9.32
CA PHE A 640 1.15 5.00 10.77
C PHE A 640 2.25 4.18 11.40
N SER A 641 2.82 4.65 12.51
CA SER A 641 3.81 3.87 13.28
C SER A 641 3.89 4.29 14.75
N THR A 642 4.44 3.41 15.59
CA THR A 642 4.93 3.72 16.94
C THR A 642 6.42 4.02 16.91
N VAL A 643 6.96 4.58 18.00
CA VAL A 643 8.42 4.73 18.15
C VAL A 643 9.16 3.41 18.22
N ASP A 644 8.53 2.34 18.73
CA ASP A 644 9.19 1.03 18.90
C ASP A 644 9.41 0.34 17.55
N ASP A 645 8.41 0.35 16.66
CA ASP A 645 8.59 -0.21 15.32
C ASP A 645 9.60 0.63 14.51
N LEU A 646 9.55 1.97 14.65
CA LEU A 646 10.57 2.85 14.07
C LEU A 646 11.97 2.60 14.66
N ALA A 647 12.08 2.21 15.93
CA ALA A 647 13.35 1.87 16.56
C ALA A 647 13.99 0.67 15.86
N VAL A 648 13.20 -0.39 15.58
CA VAL A 648 13.67 -1.56 14.82
C VAL A 648 14.11 -1.16 13.42
N LEU A 649 13.33 -0.33 12.72
CA LEU A 649 13.69 0.17 11.38
C LEU A 649 14.93 1.09 11.42
N GLY A 650 15.10 1.88 12.47
CA GLY A 650 16.30 2.69 12.70
C GLY A 650 17.54 1.83 12.94
N GLN A 651 17.41 0.76 13.75
CA GLN A 651 18.50 -0.18 13.98
C GLN A 651 18.84 -1.00 12.73
N LEU A 652 17.83 -1.40 11.95
CA LEU A 652 17.99 -2.02 10.63
C LEU A 652 18.91 -1.17 9.74
N LEU A 653 18.65 0.14 9.69
CA LEU A 653 19.45 1.11 8.94
C LEU A 653 20.87 1.27 9.52
N LEU A 654 21.02 1.38 10.84
CA LEU A 654 22.33 1.42 11.51
C LEU A 654 23.16 0.14 11.29
N ASN A 655 22.50 -1.00 11.07
CA ASN A 655 23.12 -2.29 10.80
C ASN A 655 23.46 -2.52 9.31
N GLY A 656 23.12 -1.59 8.41
CA GLY A 656 23.36 -1.79 6.98
C GLY A 656 22.32 -2.66 6.29
N GLY A 657 21.09 -2.74 6.82
CA GLY A 657 19.96 -3.41 6.16
C GLY A 657 19.55 -4.77 6.73
N GLY A 658 20.11 -5.17 7.88
CA GLY A 658 19.71 -6.40 8.58
C GLY A 658 19.34 -6.19 10.05
N TYR A 659 18.44 -7.03 10.59
CA TYR A 659 18.03 -7.01 12.00
C TYR A 659 17.74 -8.44 12.46
N GLY A 660 18.49 -8.91 13.47
CA GLY A 660 18.47 -10.32 13.85
C GLY A 660 18.83 -11.22 12.68
N LYS A 661 18.01 -12.25 12.44
CA LYS A 661 18.20 -13.21 11.34
C LYS A 661 17.75 -12.71 9.97
N ASN A 662 17.14 -11.52 9.89
CA ASN A 662 16.54 -11.02 8.66
C ASN A 662 17.47 -10.01 8.00
N GLN A 663 17.79 -10.23 6.72
CA GLN A 663 18.39 -9.23 5.84
C GLN A 663 17.33 -8.71 4.88
N ILE A 664 17.05 -7.40 4.91
CA ILE A 664 16.00 -6.78 4.07
C ILE A 664 16.58 -6.22 2.77
N PHE A 665 17.74 -5.56 2.84
CA PHE A 665 18.49 -5.04 1.69
C PHE A 665 19.99 -5.03 1.99
N ASP A 666 20.82 -5.05 0.95
CA ASP A 666 22.28 -5.07 1.08
C ASP A 666 22.84 -3.73 1.59
N GLU A 667 23.93 -3.78 2.38
CA GLU A 667 24.63 -2.58 2.89
C GLU A 667 25.05 -1.64 1.75
N ALA A 668 25.50 -2.19 0.62
CA ALA A 668 25.90 -1.42 -0.55
C ALA A 668 24.75 -0.58 -1.12
N VAL A 669 23.52 -1.10 -1.10
CA VAL A 669 22.32 -0.37 -1.54
C VAL A 669 22.01 0.75 -0.56
N LEU A 670 22.08 0.50 0.75
CA LEU A 670 21.94 1.58 1.73
C LEU A 670 22.97 2.69 1.49
N GLN A 671 24.25 2.33 1.31
CA GLN A 671 25.32 3.29 1.04
C GLN A 671 25.07 4.09 -0.24
N GLN A 672 24.51 3.47 -1.29
CA GLN A 672 24.07 4.18 -2.48
C GLN A 672 22.97 5.19 -2.17
N PHE A 673 21.96 4.81 -1.37
CA PHE A 673 20.82 5.67 -1.08
C PHE A 673 21.14 6.82 -0.13
N ILE A 674 22.09 6.63 0.79
CA ILE A 674 22.54 7.68 1.71
C ILE A 674 23.76 8.42 1.20
N LYS A 675 24.28 8.14 0.00
CA LYS A 675 25.40 8.89 -0.61
C LYS A 675 24.99 10.35 -0.83
N PRO A 676 25.88 11.35 -0.65
CA PRO A 676 25.48 12.74 -0.84
C PRO A 676 25.38 13.02 -2.33
N GLU A 677 24.32 13.72 -2.74
CA GLU A 677 24.20 14.16 -4.12
C GLU A 677 25.29 15.18 -4.47
N GLU A 678 25.82 15.09 -5.68
CA GLU A 678 27.04 15.84 -6.08
C GLU A 678 26.85 17.36 -6.02
N ARG A 679 25.63 17.83 -6.32
CA ARG A 679 25.30 19.26 -6.38
C ARG A 679 24.69 19.80 -5.09
N ASP A 680 24.27 18.92 -4.19
CA ASP A 680 23.58 19.28 -2.94
C ASP A 680 23.78 18.16 -1.91
N ASP A 681 24.72 18.35 -1.00
CA ASP A 681 25.05 17.36 0.02
C ASP A 681 24.00 17.24 1.15
N SER A 682 22.95 18.07 1.10
CA SER A 682 21.78 17.97 1.98
C SER A 682 20.78 16.90 1.55
N TYR A 683 21.00 16.25 0.39
CA TYR A 683 20.22 15.11 -0.09
C TYR A 683 21.07 13.86 -0.35
N GLY A 684 20.42 12.70 -0.22
CA GLY A 684 20.78 11.46 -0.90
C GLY A 684 19.62 10.99 -1.78
N LEU A 685 19.59 9.71 -2.17
CA LEU A 685 18.43 9.14 -2.84
C LEU A 685 17.28 8.98 -1.83
N GLY A 686 16.40 9.97 -1.86
CA GLY A 686 15.23 10.09 -1.02
C GLY A 686 15.47 10.67 0.37
N TRP A 687 16.65 10.47 0.94
CA TRP A 687 16.98 10.93 2.29
C TRP A 687 17.38 12.40 2.34
N ARG A 688 16.91 13.13 3.36
CA ARG A 688 17.58 14.37 3.78
C ARG A 688 18.81 14.02 4.56
N ARG A 689 19.81 14.89 4.48
CA ARG A 689 21.09 14.78 5.17
C ARG A 689 21.39 16.03 5.97
N ALA A 690 22.23 15.88 6.99
CA ALA A 690 22.73 17.01 7.77
C ALA A 690 23.54 17.99 6.90
N GLY A 691 24.13 17.55 5.78
CA GLY A 691 24.76 18.41 4.77
C GLY A 691 25.82 19.34 5.37
N ARG A 692 26.69 18.80 6.23
CA ARG A 692 27.72 19.57 6.98
C ARG A 692 27.14 20.76 7.78
N GLY A 693 25.92 20.62 8.28
CA GLY A 693 25.24 21.63 9.09
C GLY A 693 24.32 22.57 8.30
N GLN A 694 24.02 22.29 7.03
CA GLN A 694 22.99 23.01 6.27
C GLN A 694 21.58 22.75 6.83
N SER A 695 21.34 21.55 7.36
CA SER A 695 20.04 21.12 7.89
C SER A 695 19.97 21.13 9.42
N LYS A 696 20.65 22.08 10.10
CA LYS A 696 20.70 22.17 11.58
C LYS A 696 19.33 22.28 12.23
N TRP A 697 18.36 22.89 11.56
CA TRP A 697 16.99 23.00 12.04
C TRP A 697 16.31 21.62 12.21
N HIS A 698 16.77 20.59 11.48
CA HIS A 698 16.32 19.20 11.60
C HIS A 698 17.27 18.39 12.51
N PHE A 699 18.56 18.37 12.18
CA PHE A 699 19.53 17.45 12.80
C PHE A 699 20.24 18.00 14.04
N GLY A 700 20.02 19.27 14.40
CA GLY A 700 20.83 19.97 15.39
C GLY A 700 22.25 20.29 14.88
N PRO A 701 23.06 21.02 15.67
CA PRO A 701 24.41 21.43 15.30
C PRO A 701 25.47 20.35 15.49
N TYR A 702 25.15 19.27 16.22
CA TYR A 702 26.10 18.22 16.62
C TYR A 702 26.07 16.97 15.74
N ALA A 703 25.08 16.87 14.85
CA ALA A 703 24.98 15.77 13.91
C ALA A 703 26.20 15.67 13.01
N SER A 704 26.62 14.43 12.72
CA SER A 704 27.70 14.21 11.79
C SER A 704 27.27 14.50 10.35
N ALA A 705 28.24 14.69 9.45
CA ALA A 705 27.95 14.79 8.02
C ALA A 705 27.34 13.49 7.44
N GLN A 706 27.43 12.37 8.16
CA GLN A 706 26.80 11.10 7.79
C GLN A 706 25.35 10.98 8.25
N ALA A 707 24.87 11.91 9.08
CA ALA A 707 23.49 11.86 9.56
C ALA A 707 22.49 12.09 8.42
N TYR A 708 21.45 11.28 8.42
CA TYR A 708 20.34 11.32 7.47
C TYR A 708 19.01 11.03 8.18
N GLY A 709 17.90 11.39 7.54
CA GLY A 709 16.58 11.24 8.14
C GLY A 709 15.51 12.00 7.38
N HIS A 710 14.36 12.22 8.00
CA HIS A 710 13.29 13.02 7.43
C HIS A 710 12.39 13.64 8.51
N THR A 711 11.59 14.64 8.13
CA THR A 711 10.53 15.22 8.98
C THR A 711 9.15 14.93 8.41
N GLY A 712 8.14 14.93 9.27
CA GLY A 712 6.73 14.78 8.90
C GLY A 712 5.95 16.06 9.21
N TRP A 713 4.99 16.38 8.35
CA TRP A 713 4.17 17.58 8.48
C TRP A 713 3.37 17.61 9.79
N THR A 714 2.92 16.46 10.28
CA THR A 714 2.16 16.26 11.52
C THR A 714 2.94 16.58 12.80
N GLY A 715 4.27 16.71 12.73
CA GLY A 715 5.10 16.97 13.91
C GLY A 715 6.17 15.92 14.18
N THR A 716 6.52 15.08 13.21
CA THR A 716 7.42 13.93 13.45
C THR A 716 8.82 14.19 12.88
N VAL A 717 9.85 13.61 13.50
CA VAL A 717 11.23 13.67 13.03
C VAL A 717 11.95 12.35 13.25
N SER A 718 12.76 11.98 12.27
CA SER A 718 13.73 10.88 12.34
C SER A 718 15.14 11.42 12.08
N VAL A 719 16.11 10.94 12.85
CA VAL A 719 17.54 11.16 12.66
C VAL A 719 18.25 9.82 12.84
N ILE A 720 19.08 9.44 11.88
CA ILE A 720 19.96 8.28 11.92
C ILE A 720 21.37 8.79 11.66
N ASP A 721 22.29 8.58 12.60
CA ASP A 721 23.68 9.05 12.52
C ASP A 721 24.64 7.86 12.70
N PRO A 722 25.06 7.22 11.60
CA PRO A 722 25.95 6.07 11.63
C PRO A 722 27.30 6.35 12.29
N LYS A 723 27.78 7.61 12.26
CA LYS A 723 29.07 7.97 12.87
C LYS A 723 29.05 7.75 14.38
N TYR A 724 27.92 8.05 15.02
CA TYR A 724 27.76 7.91 16.47
C TYR A 724 26.96 6.67 16.85
N ASP A 725 26.59 5.83 15.89
CA ASP A 725 25.67 4.71 16.06
C ASP A 725 24.40 5.10 16.83
N LEU A 726 23.79 6.20 16.38
CA LEU A 726 22.70 6.90 17.05
C LEU A 726 21.48 6.97 16.15
N ALA A 727 20.28 6.74 16.71
CA ALA A 727 19.03 7.11 16.05
C ALA A 727 18.10 7.83 17.03
N ILE A 728 17.37 8.83 16.54
CA ILE A 728 16.46 9.66 17.33
C ILE A 728 15.11 9.71 16.60
N PHE A 729 14.05 9.36 17.32
CA PHE A 729 12.68 9.45 16.85
C PHE A 729 11.88 10.31 17.83
N LEU A 730 11.40 11.45 17.37
CA LEU A 730 10.47 12.30 18.12
C LEU A 730 9.17 12.36 17.32
N LEU A 731 8.14 11.68 17.81
CA LEU A 731 6.79 11.69 17.25
C LEU A 731 5.93 12.61 18.08
N THR A 732 5.34 13.63 17.46
CA THR A 732 4.46 14.57 18.15
C THR A 732 3.16 14.71 17.38
N ASN A 733 2.11 15.14 18.08
CA ASN A 733 0.88 15.63 17.49
C ASN A 733 0.85 17.16 17.48
N ALA A 734 1.95 17.83 17.13
CA ALA A 734 2.05 19.30 17.16
C ALA A 734 0.92 20.03 16.42
N ARG A 735 0.34 19.40 15.40
CA ARG A 735 -0.81 19.95 14.65
C ARG A 735 -2.13 19.89 15.40
N HIS A 736 -2.20 19.16 16.54
CA HIS A 736 -3.39 19.04 17.37
C HIS A 736 -3.48 20.23 18.32
N SER A 737 -3.47 21.40 17.72
CA SER A 737 -3.42 22.70 18.36
C SER A 737 -4.18 23.72 17.51
N LYS A 738 -4.56 24.85 18.13
CA LYS A 738 -5.24 25.92 17.41
C LYS A 738 -4.29 26.55 16.38
N VAL A 739 -4.86 27.05 15.29
CA VAL A 739 -4.13 27.87 14.33
C VAL A 739 -4.13 29.31 14.83
N GLN A 740 -2.95 29.92 14.90
CA GLN A 740 -2.74 31.29 15.34
C GLN A 740 -2.08 32.11 14.25
N GLU A 741 -2.20 33.43 14.38
CA GLU A 741 -1.63 34.41 13.47
C GLU A 741 -0.77 35.36 14.29
N ASP A 742 0.48 35.53 13.89
CA ASP A 742 1.39 36.45 14.56
C ASP A 742 1.19 37.91 14.12
N GLU A 743 1.92 38.83 14.75
CA GLU A 743 1.83 40.27 14.46
C GLU A 743 2.19 40.64 13.01
N SER A 744 2.88 39.75 12.29
CA SER A 744 3.24 39.93 10.87
C SER A 744 2.21 39.34 9.90
N GLY A 745 1.10 38.77 10.43
CA GLY A 745 0.09 38.06 9.64
C GLY A 745 0.52 36.65 9.24
N HIS A 746 1.61 36.12 9.81
CA HIS A 746 2.04 34.75 9.54
C HIS A 746 1.18 33.77 10.33
N VAL A 747 0.53 32.86 9.61
CA VAL A 747 -0.40 31.87 10.16
C VAL A 747 0.31 30.53 10.36
N GLU A 748 0.28 30.01 11.59
CA GLU A 748 0.83 28.70 11.90
C GLU A 748 0.05 28.00 13.04
N PHE A 749 0.17 26.67 13.14
CA PHE A 749 -0.34 25.93 14.29
C PHE A 749 0.46 26.28 15.53
N ALA A 750 -0.22 26.61 16.64
CA ALA A 750 0.42 26.95 17.90
C ALA A 750 1.46 25.90 18.33
N GLY A 751 1.19 24.61 18.13
CA GLY A 751 2.13 23.55 18.46
C GLY A 751 3.47 23.62 17.72
N LYS A 752 3.59 24.32 16.59
CA LYS A 752 4.86 24.51 15.88
C LYS A 752 5.71 25.68 16.37
N THR A 753 5.15 26.56 17.19
CA THR A 753 5.92 27.67 17.76
C THR A 753 6.75 27.24 18.97
N PHE A 754 6.43 26.09 19.57
CA PHE A 754 7.19 25.46 20.65
C PHE A 754 8.47 24.80 20.15
N GLU A 755 9.48 24.72 21.01
CA GLU A 755 10.79 24.14 20.66
C GLU A 755 10.70 22.64 20.37
N THR A 756 9.83 21.91 21.08
CA THR A 756 9.50 20.51 20.80
C THR A 756 8.91 20.34 19.40
N GLY A 757 8.06 21.27 18.97
CA GLY A 757 7.47 21.30 17.63
C GLY A 757 8.44 21.67 16.51
N LYS A 758 9.57 22.33 16.82
CA LYS A 758 10.61 22.72 15.86
C LYS A 758 11.70 21.65 15.68
N TYR A 759 11.69 20.59 16.48
CA TYR A 759 12.55 19.42 16.42
C TYR A 759 14.02 19.66 16.81
N GLY A 760 14.69 20.61 16.15
CA GLY A 760 16.15 20.81 16.25
C GLY A 760 16.67 21.01 17.67
N SER A 761 15.90 21.68 18.53
CA SER A 761 16.27 21.93 19.93
C SER A 761 16.26 20.64 20.77
N VAL A 762 15.22 19.81 20.65
CA VAL A 762 15.16 18.50 21.31
C VAL A 762 16.27 17.60 20.80
N VAL A 763 16.48 17.54 19.47
CA VAL A 763 17.57 16.76 18.86
C VAL A 763 18.94 17.21 19.38
N SER A 764 19.17 18.52 19.50
CA SER A 764 20.43 19.07 20.03
C SER A 764 20.69 18.65 21.47
N LEU A 765 19.68 18.72 22.34
CA LEU A 765 19.81 18.29 23.73
C LEU A 765 20.01 16.77 23.86
N VAL A 766 19.43 15.97 22.96
CA VAL A 766 19.71 14.54 22.87
C VAL A 766 21.17 14.29 22.50
N TYR A 767 21.72 15.01 21.51
CA TYR A 767 23.14 14.93 21.19
C TYR A 767 24.02 15.34 22.36
N GLU A 768 23.70 16.43 23.09
CA GLU A 768 24.45 16.82 24.29
C GLU A 768 24.42 15.72 25.35
N ALA A 769 23.26 15.13 25.62
CA ALA A 769 23.12 14.01 26.55
C ALA A 769 23.98 12.81 26.12
N VAL A 770 23.99 12.47 24.82
CA VAL A 770 24.77 11.36 24.27
C VAL A 770 26.27 11.63 24.27
N LEU A 771 26.70 12.83 23.84
CA LEU A 771 28.12 13.15 23.66
C LEU A 771 28.83 13.55 24.96
N ASN A 772 28.12 14.15 25.91
CA ASN A 772 28.69 14.57 27.20
C ASN A 772 28.61 13.46 28.26
N GLY A 773 27.69 12.51 28.12
CA GLY A 773 27.53 11.40 29.04
C GLY A 773 28.62 10.35 28.88
N LYS A 774 29.66 10.42 29.71
CA LYS A 774 30.47 9.27 30.14
C LYS A 774 30.18 8.96 31.59
#